data_AF-A0A8H3DFS1-F1
#
_entry.id   AF-A0A8H3DFS1-F1
#
_cell.length_a   1.000
_cell.length_b   1.000
_cell.length_c   1.000
_cell.angle_alpha   90.00
_cell.angle_beta   90.00
_cell.angle_gamma   90.00
#
_symmetry.space_group_name_H-M   'P 1'
#
loop_
_entity.id
_entity.type
_entity.pdbx_description
1 polymer ?
#
loop_
_entity_poly.entity_id
_entity_poly.type
_entity_poly.pdbx_seq_one_letter_code
_entity_poly.pdbx_strand_id
1 'polypeptide(L)'
;MNIINMGTKSPPLEHCLTTLIYPRNRVSPYRLVSIDEATRLILEVSKPLEPVTLDVNSQLAGHVLSEDVTASHELPATPTTNVDGYAVKAPYKKGIFEVLTPATLKPGSEIPSGSVYRINTGAPLPPGTNAVVMVEDTKVASQFSTEEGEEGEEKTVQLLAEIDVGENVRKAGSDVRAGDKVLAAGDVISGLGGEIGALAFIGRRQVKAYRKPVVALLSTGNELVDLQQNSSQGEGTERWSGVVDTNRPSLKAALERLGYEIYDVGIALDNIEAHVNALSDGISRADILITTGGTSMGASDLLKPLLERNLNGTIHFGRVATKPGKPTTFASVPSPNGGRDKLVFGLPGNPASALVTFYLFVLPALRRLGGWAPEAAELPRVPVELTESLPLDPRPEFHRVHVRITSSAAEAGLEILRKGGNAADAAVAVSAALNVTEPTSCGIGGDAFCLFYDASKKNVQALNGSGRSPKALNIDVARKHGAIGRQLTERDLNSVTVPGAAAAWVDTVAKLGSGKVSFEEVMAPAIRLAEEGAPISELTASSWKRSEGLIKSASPSADSMLINGRAPLPGEVMRLPDLARTFKTLVSEGKKGFYTGRIAEAIVELIKSQGGVMELSDLAEHDTDFVEPIKYTYAGEVTLWECPPNGQGITALMALGILEAAQEIGKIKSLLEMEHNSTEYLHALIEALRLAFADTQYYVSDPKVAKDYLRKRAENFNPNASIPDVHHGNPATSTDTVYFSVTDQWGNGCSFIQSNYAGFGTGAIPKGCGFTLQNRGSGFVLEEGHPNQLEGGKRPYHTIIPALATRGDELFLVYGVMGGFMQPQGHIQVLLNILRGFTPQAALDAPRFCISAGSPDASVDNARNAGDINSEVYFEDGIPAETVQKLREMGHDAHQLTGFSRAMLGRGQVIQKLSVGELTWAAGSDQRGDGHAVAQI
;
A
#
# COMPACT_ATOMS: atom_id res chain seq x y z
N MET A 1 -72.13 16.21 26.94
CA MET A 1 -73.39 15.80 26.29
C MET A 1 -73.14 15.75 24.79
N ASN A 2 -73.62 14.69 24.15
CA ASN A 2 -73.64 14.35 22.71
C ASN A 2 -72.37 13.75 22.08
N ILE A 3 -72.36 12.43 22.23
CA ILE A 3 -71.75 11.38 21.41
C ILE A 3 -72.24 11.49 19.96
N ILE A 4 -71.33 11.47 18.97
CA ILE A 4 -71.62 10.96 17.63
C ILE A 4 -70.49 10.01 17.22
N ASN A 5 -70.91 8.78 17.01
CA ASN A 5 -70.16 7.59 16.66
C ASN A 5 -70.04 7.57 15.11
N MET A 6 -68.84 7.57 14.55
CA MET A 6 -68.62 7.22 13.13
C MET A 6 -67.72 5.99 13.06
N GLY A 7 -68.36 4.84 13.10
CA GLY A 7 -67.75 3.59 12.65
C GLY A 7 -67.84 3.50 11.13
N THR A 8 -66.69 3.26 10.49
CA THR A 8 -66.62 2.62 9.17
C THR A 8 -65.76 1.38 9.30
N LYS A 9 -66.39 0.27 9.70
CA LYS A 9 -65.87 -1.07 9.47
C LYS A 9 -65.93 -1.35 7.97
N SER A 10 -64.78 -1.62 7.36
CA SER A 10 -64.70 -2.26 6.06
C SER A 10 -65.45 -3.61 6.11
N PRO A 11 -66.15 -4.03 5.05
CA PRO A 11 -67.00 -5.23 5.11
C PRO A 11 -66.14 -6.50 5.28
N PRO A 12 -66.65 -7.54 5.97
CA PRO A 12 -66.02 -8.85 5.96
C PRO A 12 -66.18 -9.46 4.56
N LEU A 13 -65.06 -9.86 3.94
CA LEU A 13 -65.07 -10.63 2.70
C LEU A 13 -65.54 -12.05 3.01
N GLU A 14 -66.80 -12.35 2.71
CA GLU A 14 -67.36 -13.71 2.73
C GLU A 14 -66.66 -14.61 1.70
N HIS A 15 -66.06 -15.70 2.15
CA HIS A 15 -65.70 -16.83 1.30
C HIS A 15 -66.66 -17.99 1.60
N CYS A 16 -67.69 -18.13 0.77
CA CYS A 16 -68.55 -19.31 0.74
C CYS A 16 -67.76 -20.52 0.20
N LEU A 17 -67.60 -21.56 1.02
CA LEU A 17 -66.83 -22.78 0.75
C LEU A 17 -67.57 -23.79 -0.15
N THR A 18 -68.13 -23.36 -1.29
CA THR A 18 -68.75 -24.29 -2.26
C THR A 18 -68.54 -23.87 -3.72
N THR A 19 -67.29 -23.70 -4.18
CA THR A 19 -66.99 -23.82 -5.63
C THR A 19 -65.49 -24.06 -5.88
N LEU A 20 -65.17 -25.12 -6.63
CA LEU A 20 -63.85 -25.46 -7.16
C LEU A 20 -63.46 -24.47 -8.27
N ILE A 21 -62.51 -23.56 -7.98
CA ILE A 21 -61.49 -22.89 -8.83
C ILE A 21 -61.01 -21.68 -8.01
N TYR A 22 -59.78 -21.71 -7.48
CA TYR A 22 -59.17 -20.56 -6.81
C TYR A 22 -58.87 -19.45 -7.85
N PRO A 23 -59.46 -18.24 -7.76
CA PRO A 23 -59.07 -17.14 -8.64
C PRO A 23 -57.68 -16.62 -8.21
N ARG A 24 -56.67 -16.73 -9.08
CA ARG A 24 -55.39 -16.02 -8.89
C ARG A 24 -55.64 -14.52 -9.00
N ASN A 25 -55.45 -13.77 -7.92
CA ASN A 25 -55.51 -12.31 -7.94
C ASN A 25 -54.48 -11.75 -8.92
N ARG A 26 -54.95 -11.01 -9.94
CA ARG A 26 -54.07 -10.37 -10.94
C ARG A 26 -53.52 -9.02 -10.49
N VAL A 27 -54.02 -8.49 -9.37
CA VAL A 27 -53.60 -7.22 -8.75
C VAL A 27 -53.24 -7.48 -7.29
N SER A 28 -52.12 -6.92 -6.84
CA SER A 28 -51.66 -7.05 -5.45
C SER A 28 -52.51 -6.14 -4.57
N PRO A 29 -53.04 -6.62 -3.43
CA PRO A 29 -53.67 -5.74 -2.46
C PRO A 29 -52.65 -4.86 -1.72
N TYR A 30 -51.36 -5.24 -1.72
CA TYR A 30 -50.29 -4.49 -1.06
C TYR A 30 -49.69 -3.41 -1.96
N ARG A 31 -49.52 -2.22 -1.39
CA ARG A 31 -48.97 -1.00 -2.02
C ARG A 31 -47.54 -1.24 -2.54
N LEU A 32 -47.26 -0.68 -3.72
CA LEU A 32 -45.91 -0.59 -4.30
C LEU A 32 -45.29 0.74 -3.88
N VAL A 33 -44.17 0.70 -3.16
CA VAL A 33 -43.44 1.90 -2.70
C VAL A 33 -42.14 2.10 -3.49
N SER A 34 -41.60 3.33 -3.50
CA SER A 34 -40.26 3.59 -4.05
C SER A 34 -39.17 3.02 -3.14
N ILE A 35 -37.92 2.96 -3.63
CA ILE A 35 -36.78 2.58 -2.80
C ILE A 35 -36.58 3.57 -1.66
N ASP A 36 -36.62 4.87 -1.93
CA ASP A 36 -36.42 5.90 -0.91
C ASP A 36 -37.51 5.83 0.18
N GLU A 37 -38.77 5.59 -0.22
CA GLU A 37 -39.86 5.40 0.73
C GLU A 37 -39.68 4.12 1.55
N ALA A 38 -39.27 3.01 0.93
CA ALA A 38 -38.99 1.75 1.63
C ALA A 38 -37.85 1.91 2.64
N THR A 39 -36.73 2.50 2.22
CA THR A 39 -35.57 2.76 3.08
C THR A 39 -35.94 3.67 4.25
N ARG A 40 -36.66 4.77 3.98
CA ARG A 40 -37.14 5.67 5.06
C ARG A 40 -38.01 4.94 6.08
N LEU A 41 -39.00 4.16 5.63
CA LEU A 41 -39.86 3.38 6.52
C LEU A 41 -39.06 2.36 7.35
N ILE A 42 -38.07 1.69 6.75
CA ILE A 42 -37.17 0.78 7.47
C ILE A 42 -36.41 1.52 8.57
N LEU A 43 -35.74 2.63 8.23
CA LEU A 43 -34.93 3.39 9.19
C LEU A 43 -35.76 4.04 10.31
N GLU A 44 -37.03 4.37 10.05
CA GLU A 44 -37.99 4.92 11.03
C GLU A 44 -38.50 3.85 12.01
N VAL A 45 -38.78 2.63 11.51
CA VAL A 45 -39.32 1.52 12.32
C VAL A 45 -38.20 0.80 13.09
N SER A 46 -37.00 0.65 12.50
CA SER A 46 -35.83 -0.01 13.10
C SER A 46 -35.15 0.88 14.15
N LYS A 47 -35.70 0.92 15.37
CA LYS A 47 -35.12 1.70 16.48
C LYS A 47 -33.91 0.98 17.11
N PRO A 48 -32.87 1.69 17.58
CA PRO A 48 -31.74 1.08 18.28
C PRO A 48 -32.16 0.17 19.43
N LEU A 49 -31.50 -0.97 19.60
CA LEU A 49 -31.69 -1.89 20.72
C LEU A 49 -31.14 -1.27 22.02
N GLU A 50 -31.36 -1.94 23.13
CA GLU A 50 -30.83 -1.53 24.42
C GLU A 50 -29.29 -1.51 24.45
N PRO A 51 -28.68 -0.49 25.07
CA PRO A 51 -27.24 -0.52 25.37
C PRO A 51 -26.86 -1.66 26.31
N VAL A 52 -25.68 -2.21 26.08
CA VAL A 52 -25.03 -3.24 26.90
C VAL A 52 -23.60 -2.80 27.23
N THR A 53 -23.12 -3.21 28.41
CA THR A 53 -21.73 -2.99 28.80
C THR A 53 -20.87 -4.10 28.21
N LEU A 54 -19.85 -3.74 27.44
CA LEU A 54 -18.94 -4.67 26.79
C LEU A 54 -17.50 -4.37 27.19
N ASP A 55 -16.68 -5.43 27.24
CA ASP A 55 -15.25 -5.30 27.46
C ASP A 55 -14.56 -4.69 26.24
N VAL A 56 -13.53 -3.87 26.49
CA VAL A 56 -12.68 -3.30 25.44
C VAL A 56 -11.71 -4.38 24.97
N ASN A 57 -12.11 -5.10 23.92
CA ASN A 57 -11.32 -6.10 23.21
C ASN A 57 -11.78 -6.20 21.74
N SER A 58 -11.20 -7.11 20.96
CA SER A 58 -11.51 -7.28 19.53
C SER A 58 -12.98 -7.60 19.22
N GLN A 59 -13.75 -8.14 20.17
CA GLN A 59 -15.17 -8.43 19.99
C GLN A 59 -16.04 -7.16 19.96
N LEU A 60 -15.51 -6.02 20.40
CA LEU A 60 -16.18 -4.72 20.33
C LEU A 60 -16.31 -4.23 18.87
N ALA A 61 -15.53 -4.80 17.94
CA ALA A 61 -15.58 -4.43 16.52
C ALA A 61 -16.99 -4.56 15.92
N GLY A 62 -17.42 -3.51 15.22
CA GLY A 62 -18.73 -3.39 14.60
C GLY A 62 -19.87 -3.01 15.56
N HIS A 63 -19.60 -2.76 16.85
CA HIS A 63 -20.56 -2.12 17.75
C HIS A 63 -20.53 -0.59 17.62
N VAL A 64 -21.65 0.04 17.99
CA VAL A 64 -21.77 1.51 18.07
C VAL A 64 -21.83 1.94 19.52
N LEU A 65 -21.02 2.93 19.90
CA LEU A 65 -21.02 3.47 21.25
C LEU A 65 -22.36 4.14 21.57
N SER A 66 -22.84 3.93 22.80
CA SER A 66 -24.07 4.54 23.31
C SER A 66 -23.82 5.65 24.33
N GLU A 67 -22.54 5.90 24.64
CA GLU A 67 -22.09 6.93 25.57
C GLU A 67 -20.89 7.68 25.00
N ASP A 68 -20.74 8.95 25.40
CA ASP A 68 -19.49 9.67 25.19
C ASP A 68 -18.43 9.06 26.09
N VAL A 69 -17.26 8.74 25.54
CA VAL A 69 -16.13 8.24 26.30
C VAL A 69 -15.15 9.39 26.50
N THR A 70 -15.04 9.82 27.75
CA THR A 70 -14.07 10.83 28.16
C THR A 70 -12.89 10.22 28.90
N ALA A 71 -11.72 10.83 28.76
CA ALA A 71 -10.56 10.50 29.55
C ALA A 71 -10.80 10.85 31.02
N SER A 72 -10.52 9.92 31.93
CA SER A 72 -10.70 10.13 33.37
C SER A 72 -9.51 10.82 34.04
N HIS A 73 -8.39 10.90 33.35
CA HIS A 73 -7.12 11.45 33.81
C HIS A 73 -6.35 12.01 32.62
N GLU A 74 -5.36 12.84 32.92
CA GLU A 74 -4.43 13.36 31.92
C GLU A 74 -3.46 12.28 31.47
N LEU A 75 -3.13 12.26 30.19
CA LEU A 75 -2.09 11.42 29.61
C LEU A 75 -1.09 12.29 28.81
N PRO A 76 0.21 12.19 29.13
CA PRO A 76 0.76 11.57 30.33
C PRO A 76 0.28 12.29 31.61
N ALA A 77 0.20 11.58 32.75
CA ALA A 77 -0.33 12.14 34.02
C ALA A 77 0.63 13.13 34.70
N THR A 78 1.93 13.02 34.42
CA THR A 78 2.97 13.94 34.83
C THR A 78 3.80 14.32 33.62
N PRO A 79 4.62 15.37 33.68
CA PRO A 79 5.57 15.63 32.61
C PRO A 79 6.46 14.40 32.36
N THR A 80 6.66 14.05 31.08
CA THR A 80 7.49 12.91 30.65
C THR A 80 8.50 13.37 29.62
N THR A 81 9.51 12.55 29.32
CA THR A 81 10.52 12.88 28.31
C THR A 81 10.18 12.35 26.92
N ASN A 82 10.53 13.10 25.87
CA ASN A 82 10.46 12.67 24.47
C ASN A 82 11.67 11.84 24.02
N VAL A 83 12.75 11.88 24.79
CA VAL A 83 14.06 11.32 24.44
C VAL A 83 14.64 10.54 25.61
N ASP A 84 15.55 9.62 25.32
CA ASP A 84 16.43 9.04 26.32
C ASP A 84 17.50 10.08 26.68
N GLY A 85 17.87 10.17 27.96
CA GLY A 85 18.81 11.20 28.39
C GLY A 85 18.93 11.37 29.88
N TYR A 86 19.24 12.61 30.28
CA TYR A 86 19.40 13.00 31.68
C TYR A 86 18.49 14.16 32.01
N ALA A 87 17.59 13.93 32.97
CA ALA A 87 16.72 14.96 33.51
C ALA A 87 17.54 15.94 34.36
N VAL A 88 17.39 17.22 34.03
CA VAL A 88 18.16 18.33 34.61
C VAL A 88 17.23 19.42 35.15
N LYS A 89 17.78 20.26 36.03
CA LYS A 89 17.17 21.51 36.46
C LYS A 89 17.80 22.68 35.71
N ALA A 90 17.18 23.10 34.60
CA ALA A 90 17.55 24.29 33.86
C ALA A 90 17.10 25.59 34.57
N PRO A 91 17.89 26.68 34.46
CA PRO A 91 19.17 26.75 33.77
C PRO A 91 20.30 26.08 34.56
N TYR A 92 21.21 25.41 33.84
CA TYR A 92 22.45 24.85 34.38
C TYR A 92 23.64 25.30 33.51
N LYS A 93 24.86 24.94 33.92
CA LYS A 93 26.07 25.16 33.12
C LYS A 93 26.65 23.84 32.65
N LYS A 94 27.19 23.82 31.42
CA LYS A 94 27.94 22.65 30.91
C LYS A 94 29.00 22.24 31.93
N GLY A 95 29.11 20.93 32.17
CA GLY A 95 29.96 20.42 33.24
C GLY A 95 29.75 18.94 33.49
N ILE A 96 30.48 18.41 34.47
CA ILE A 96 30.37 17.02 34.92
C ILE A 96 29.40 16.98 36.10
N PHE A 97 28.42 16.09 36.03
CA PHE A 97 27.39 15.88 37.03
C PHE A 97 27.39 14.42 37.49
N GLU A 98 26.98 14.20 38.74
CA GLU A 98 26.73 12.86 39.27
C GLU A 98 25.44 12.28 38.68
N VAL A 99 25.48 11.02 38.23
CA VAL A 99 24.31 10.36 37.63
C VAL A 99 23.53 9.60 38.70
N LEU A 100 22.23 9.85 38.75
CA LEU A 100 21.27 9.17 39.59
C LEU A 100 20.37 8.26 38.75
N THR A 101 19.93 7.15 39.34
CA THR A 101 19.10 6.13 38.71
C THR A 101 17.94 5.77 39.65
N PRO A 102 16.96 4.95 39.23
CA PRO A 102 15.93 4.44 40.14
C PRO A 102 16.49 3.69 41.37
N ALA A 103 17.72 3.18 41.29
CA ALA A 103 18.38 2.49 42.40
C ALA A 103 19.04 3.45 43.41
N THR A 104 19.52 4.61 42.96
CA THR A 104 20.28 5.56 43.80
C THR A 104 19.46 6.75 44.28
N LEU A 105 18.34 7.08 43.63
CA LEU A 105 17.40 8.11 44.06
C LEU A 105 16.09 7.49 44.54
N LYS A 106 15.68 7.81 45.77
CA LYS A 106 14.37 7.37 46.30
C LYS A 106 13.24 7.96 45.44
N PRO A 107 12.23 7.17 45.05
CA PRO A 107 11.09 7.67 44.30
C PRO A 107 10.46 8.92 44.94
N GLY A 108 10.29 9.97 44.16
CA GLY A 108 9.69 11.24 44.62
C GLY A 108 10.65 12.21 45.33
N SER A 109 11.95 11.89 45.46
CA SER A 109 12.95 12.83 45.98
C SER A 109 13.42 13.81 44.89
N GLU A 110 13.72 15.06 45.28
CA GLU A 110 14.34 16.03 44.37
C GLU A 110 15.80 15.65 44.06
N ILE A 111 16.24 16.03 42.86
CA ILE A 111 17.64 15.84 42.46
C ILE A 111 18.55 16.83 43.22
N PRO A 112 19.60 16.36 43.93
CA PRO A 112 20.61 17.20 44.56
C PRO A 112 21.36 18.12 43.57
N SER A 113 21.85 19.26 44.07
CA SER A 113 22.68 20.17 43.28
C SER A 113 23.99 19.48 42.87
N GLY A 114 24.32 19.52 41.58
CA GLY A 114 25.49 18.83 41.02
C GLY A 114 25.22 17.41 40.53
N SER A 115 23.96 16.95 40.57
CA SER A 115 23.54 15.65 40.06
C SER A 115 22.49 15.78 38.94
N VAL A 116 22.34 14.73 38.15
CA VAL A 116 21.32 14.56 37.09
C VAL A 116 20.70 13.17 37.20
N TYR A 117 19.53 12.95 36.60
CA TYR A 117 18.86 11.65 36.69
C TYR A 117 18.71 11.01 35.32
N ARG A 118 19.22 9.79 35.15
CA ARG A 118 19.09 9.01 33.93
C ARG A 118 17.62 8.64 33.71
N ILE A 119 17.08 9.03 32.56
CA ILE A 119 15.67 8.87 32.22
C ILE A 119 15.52 8.32 30.81
N ASN A 120 14.57 7.41 30.62
CA ASN A 120 14.28 6.82 29.31
C ASN A 120 13.07 7.50 28.65
N THR A 121 12.97 7.42 27.33
CA THR A 121 11.85 7.94 26.54
C THR A 121 10.50 7.51 27.14
N GLY A 122 9.60 8.48 27.35
CA GLY A 122 8.27 8.28 27.93
C GLY A 122 8.22 8.17 29.46
N ALA A 123 9.35 8.13 30.16
CA ALA A 123 9.38 8.08 31.62
C ALA A 123 9.02 9.44 32.25
N PRO A 124 8.41 9.45 33.45
CA PRO A 124 8.05 10.67 34.16
C PRO A 124 9.29 11.40 34.69
N LEU A 125 9.27 12.73 34.61
CA LEU A 125 10.36 13.55 35.12
C LEU A 125 10.46 13.47 36.65
N PRO A 126 11.66 13.28 37.22
CA PRO A 126 11.89 13.36 38.66
C PRO A 126 11.56 14.75 39.21
N PRO A 127 11.11 14.85 40.48
CA PRO A 127 10.89 16.14 41.13
C PRO A 127 12.14 17.04 41.08
N GLY A 128 11.91 18.33 40.84
CA GLY A 128 12.98 19.33 40.76
C GLY A 128 13.63 19.47 39.37
N THR A 129 13.31 18.60 38.40
CA THR A 129 13.75 18.71 37.00
C THR A 129 12.72 19.40 36.12
N ASN A 130 13.18 19.99 35.03
CA ASN A 130 12.33 20.75 34.10
C ASN A 130 12.79 20.69 32.62
N ALA A 131 13.84 19.95 32.30
CA ALA A 131 14.32 19.71 30.94
C ALA A 131 15.08 18.37 30.89
N VAL A 132 15.28 17.81 29.69
CA VAL A 132 16.06 16.57 29.51
C VAL A 132 17.12 16.78 28.43
N VAL A 133 18.38 16.57 28.79
CA VAL A 133 19.50 16.55 27.84
C VAL A 133 19.53 15.18 27.20
N MET A 134 19.44 15.12 25.88
CA MET A 134 19.48 13.86 25.15
C MET A 134 20.83 13.16 25.35
N VAL A 135 20.86 11.82 25.31
CA VAL A 135 22.10 11.05 25.54
C VAL A 135 23.21 11.49 24.58
N GLU A 136 22.87 11.83 23.34
CA GLU A 136 23.77 12.29 22.29
C GLU A 136 24.48 13.61 22.65
N ASP A 137 23.87 14.44 23.50
CA ASP A 137 24.44 15.70 24.00
C ASP A 137 25.21 15.51 25.32
N THR A 138 25.63 14.29 25.60
CA THR A 138 26.39 13.94 26.80
C THR A 138 27.59 13.07 26.51
N LYS A 139 28.52 13.03 27.46
CA LYS A 139 29.68 12.14 27.43
C LYS A 139 29.88 11.52 28.81
N VAL A 140 30.02 10.20 28.88
CA VAL A 140 30.30 9.52 30.14
C VAL A 140 31.65 9.97 30.69
N ALA A 141 31.68 10.46 31.93
CA ALA A 141 32.88 10.98 32.58
C ALA A 141 33.49 9.96 33.57
N SER A 142 32.67 9.12 34.20
CA SER A 142 33.12 7.94 34.96
C SER A 142 32.00 6.90 35.10
N GLN A 143 32.36 5.63 35.29
CA GLN A 143 31.43 4.50 35.48
C GLN A 143 31.79 3.73 36.76
N PHE A 144 30.85 2.97 37.31
CA PHE A 144 31.14 1.98 38.34
C PHE A 144 31.89 0.78 37.75
N SER A 145 32.86 0.23 38.46
CA SER A 145 33.55 -0.99 38.04
C SER A 145 32.71 -2.21 38.42
N THR A 146 32.32 -3.04 37.45
CA THR A 146 31.74 -4.37 37.70
C THR A 146 32.87 -5.42 37.74
N GLU A 147 32.71 -6.49 38.52
CA GLU A 147 33.76 -7.51 38.74
C GLU A 147 33.99 -8.44 37.52
N GLU A 148 33.30 -8.27 36.39
CA GLU A 148 33.40 -9.18 35.23
C GLU A 148 33.46 -8.48 33.85
N GLY A 149 34.11 -7.31 33.76
CA GLY A 149 34.49 -6.73 32.46
C GLY A 149 33.34 -6.23 31.55
N GLU A 150 32.13 -6.11 32.09
CA GLU A 150 31.03 -5.37 31.45
C GLU A 150 31.09 -3.88 31.82
N GLU A 151 30.68 -2.99 30.90
CA GLU A 151 30.57 -1.56 31.18
C GLU A 151 29.56 -1.33 32.32
N GLY A 152 30.03 -0.82 33.46
CA GLY A 152 29.15 -0.56 34.61
C GLY A 152 28.33 0.71 34.46
N GLU A 153 27.31 0.86 35.32
CA GLU A 153 26.45 2.04 35.33
C GLU A 153 27.28 3.34 35.43
N GLU A 154 26.83 4.37 34.72
CA GLU A 154 27.50 5.67 34.71
C GLU A 154 27.43 6.28 36.12
N LYS A 155 28.59 6.67 36.63
CA LYS A 155 28.72 7.34 37.92
C LYS A 155 28.67 8.86 37.76
N THR A 156 29.31 9.38 36.71
CA THR A 156 29.24 10.79 36.35
C THR A 156 29.14 10.98 34.84
N VAL A 157 28.40 12.00 34.41
CA VAL A 157 28.20 12.36 33.01
C VAL A 157 28.57 13.83 32.78
N GLN A 158 29.24 14.11 31.67
CA GLN A 158 29.50 15.45 31.17
C GLN A 158 28.36 15.88 30.24
N LEU A 159 27.66 16.96 30.59
CA LEU A 159 26.66 17.57 29.72
C LEU A 159 27.35 18.52 28.72
N LEU A 160 27.15 18.30 27.42
CA LEU A 160 27.79 19.03 26.33
C LEU A 160 26.95 20.19 25.79
N ALA A 161 25.65 20.21 26.08
CA ALA A 161 24.72 21.28 25.73
C ALA A 161 24.20 22.02 26.98
N GLU A 162 23.77 23.27 26.80
CA GLU A 162 22.92 24.01 27.75
C GLU A 162 21.57 24.14 27.05
N ILE A 163 20.54 23.49 27.61
CA ILE A 163 19.19 23.45 27.02
C ILE A 163 18.21 24.34 27.81
N ASP A 164 17.15 24.75 27.13
CA ASP A 164 16.12 25.61 27.70
C ASP A 164 15.13 24.85 28.59
N VAL A 165 14.43 25.60 29.46
CA VAL A 165 13.37 25.03 30.31
C VAL A 165 12.26 24.43 29.44
N GLY A 166 11.92 23.17 29.68
CA GLY A 166 10.88 22.43 28.94
C GLY A 166 11.38 21.73 27.68
N GLU A 167 12.66 21.86 27.34
CA GLU A 167 13.26 21.19 26.19
C GLU A 167 13.27 19.66 26.41
N ASN A 168 12.85 18.93 25.37
CA ASN A 168 12.63 17.48 25.38
C ASN A 168 11.59 16.97 26.39
N VAL A 169 10.73 17.84 26.95
CA VAL A 169 9.70 17.47 27.93
C VAL A 169 8.30 17.58 27.33
N ARG A 170 7.53 16.50 27.45
CA ARG A 170 6.07 16.50 27.25
C ARG A 170 5.39 16.96 28.52
N LYS A 171 4.48 17.91 28.38
CA LYS A 171 3.65 18.37 29.51
C LYS A 171 2.63 17.30 29.89
N ALA A 172 2.21 17.30 31.15
CA ALA A 172 1.06 16.50 31.57
C ALA A 172 -0.17 16.88 30.71
N GLY A 173 -0.95 15.88 30.32
CA GLY A 173 -2.13 16.05 29.47
C GLY A 173 -1.85 16.61 28.07
N SER A 174 -0.63 16.43 27.56
CA SER A 174 -0.29 16.85 26.19
C SER A 174 -0.91 15.96 25.11
N ASP A 175 -1.23 14.70 25.43
CA ASP A 175 -1.89 13.78 24.50
C ASP A 175 -3.39 13.86 24.65
N VAL A 176 -3.85 13.72 25.89
CA VAL A 176 -5.26 13.80 26.26
C VAL A 176 -5.37 14.41 27.65
N ARG A 177 -6.25 15.39 27.83
CA ARG A 177 -6.54 15.99 29.14
C ARG A 177 -7.69 15.28 29.82
N ALA A 178 -7.71 15.33 31.15
CA ALA A 178 -8.85 14.84 31.91
C ALA A 178 -10.13 15.58 31.47
N GLY A 179 -11.17 14.82 31.14
CA GLY A 179 -12.44 15.35 30.62
C GLY A 179 -12.49 15.49 29.10
N ASP A 180 -11.38 15.34 28.37
CA ASP A 180 -11.41 15.33 26.91
C ASP A 180 -12.26 14.17 26.41
N LYS A 181 -13.11 14.45 25.42
CA LYS A 181 -13.89 13.44 24.73
C LYS A 181 -13.00 12.74 23.71
N VAL A 182 -12.79 11.45 23.90
CA VAL A 182 -11.92 10.62 23.05
C VAL A 182 -12.73 9.95 21.94
N LEU A 183 -13.91 9.43 22.30
CA LEU A 183 -14.90 8.90 21.36
C LEU A 183 -16.28 9.43 21.76
N ALA A 184 -17.14 9.65 20.79
CA ALA A 184 -18.49 10.14 20.98
C ALA A 184 -19.52 9.00 20.99
N ALA A 185 -20.64 9.24 21.67
CA ALA A 185 -21.81 8.41 21.48
C ALA A 185 -22.23 8.45 20.00
N GLY A 186 -22.45 7.27 19.41
CA GLY A 186 -22.74 7.13 17.97
C GLY A 186 -21.53 6.73 17.12
N ASP A 187 -20.31 6.76 17.65
CA ASP A 187 -19.13 6.28 16.93
C ASP A 187 -19.18 4.77 16.73
N VAL A 188 -18.85 4.34 15.51
CA VAL A 188 -18.74 2.92 15.14
C VAL A 188 -17.33 2.44 15.45
N ILE A 189 -17.19 1.38 16.25
CA ILE A 189 -15.89 0.78 16.53
C ILE A 189 -15.46 -0.06 15.32
N SER A 190 -14.36 0.33 14.67
CA SER A 190 -13.89 -0.34 13.46
C SER A 190 -13.19 -1.67 13.75
N GLY A 191 -13.14 -2.54 12.75
CA GLY A 191 -12.31 -3.75 12.79
C GLY A 191 -10.81 -3.49 12.56
N LEU A 192 -10.41 -2.24 12.30
CA LEU A 192 -9.01 -1.84 12.08
C LEU A 192 -8.25 -1.66 13.40
N GLY A 193 -8.97 -1.53 14.53
CA GLY A 193 -8.40 -1.54 15.88
C GLY A 193 -8.03 -0.17 16.46
N GLY A 194 -8.11 0.93 15.68
CA GLY A 194 -7.75 2.27 16.13
C GLY A 194 -8.57 2.76 17.33
N GLU A 195 -9.90 2.62 17.29
CA GLU A 195 -10.79 3.05 18.38
C GLU A 195 -10.59 2.18 19.64
N ILE A 196 -10.35 0.88 19.46
CA ILE A 196 -10.03 -0.05 20.55
C ILE A 196 -8.72 0.36 21.23
N GLY A 197 -7.69 0.70 20.43
CA GLY A 197 -6.42 1.23 20.91
C GLY A 197 -6.59 2.54 21.68
N ALA A 198 -7.42 3.46 21.19
CA ALA A 198 -7.71 4.72 21.88
C ALA A 198 -8.41 4.51 23.24
N LEU A 199 -9.39 3.59 23.31
CA LEU A 199 -10.05 3.20 24.56
C LEU A 199 -9.05 2.58 25.55
N ALA A 200 -8.19 1.67 25.08
CA ALA A 200 -7.16 1.05 25.90
C ALA A 200 -6.12 2.08 26.38
N PHE A 201 -5.73 3.02 25.52
CA PHE A 201 -4.78 4.09 25.82
C PHE A 201 -5.25 4.95 27.00
N ILE A 202 -6.54 5.28 27.08
CA ILE A 202 -7.11 6.01 28.22
C ILE A 202 -7.49 5.13 29.42
N GLY A 203 -7.07 3.86 29.41
CA GLY A 203 -7.33 2.91 30.49
C GLY A 203 -8.80 2.49 30.64
N ARG A 204 -9.61 2.59 29.58
CA ARG A 204 -10.99 2.09 29.61
C ARG A 204 -11.02 0.58 29.43
N ARG A 205 -11.61 -0.10 30.43
CA ARG A 205 -11.81 -1.56 30.42
C ARG A 205 -13.13 -1.98 29.79
N GLN A 206 -14.16 -1.15 29.95
CA GLN A 206 -15.51 -1.41 29.50
C GLN A 206 -16.13 -0.13 28.95
N VAL A 207 -17.03 -0.30 27.98
CA VAL A 207 -17.83 0.77 27.39
C VAL A 207 -19.27 0.30 27.19
N LYS A 208 -20.22 1.24 27.18
CA LYS A 208 -21.60 0.96 26.80
C LYS A 208 -21.75 1.12 25.30
N ALA A 209 -22.14 0.05 24.65
CA ALA A 209 -22.44 0.04 23.22
C ALA A 209 -23.83 -0.56 22.96
N TYR A 210 -24.42 -0.23 21.83
CA TYR A 210 -25.69 -0.83 21.43
C TYR A 210 -25.52 -2.34 21.16
N ARG A 211 -26.47 -3.15 21.67
CA ARG A 211 -26.48 -4.58 21.40
C ARG A 211 -26.72 -4.84 19.91
N LYS A 212 -26.02 -5.84 19.35
CA LYS A 212 -26.31 -6.32 17.99
C LYS A 212 -27.60 -7.15 17.98
N PRO A 213 -28.47 -6.99 16.97
CA PRO A 213 -29.68 -7.81 16.82
C PRO A 213 -29.33 -9.27 16.56
N VAL A 214 -30.15 -10.18 17.10
CA VAL A 214 -30.17 -11.60 16.73
C VAL A 214 -31.08 -11.79 15.52
N VAL A 215 -30.66 -12.58 14.54
CA VAL A 215 -31.35 -12.74 13.24
C VAL A 215 -31.87 -14.15 13.07
N ALA A 216 -33.18 -14.32 12.84
CA ALA A 216 -33.76 -15.60 12.44
C ALA A 216 -33.78 -15.74 10.90
N LEU A 217 -33.35 -16.87 10.36
CA LEU A 217 -33.39 -17.19 8.93
C LEU A 217 -34.37 -18.32 8.64
N LEU A 218 -35.29 -18.10 7.69
CA LEU A 218 -36.32 -19.07 7.29
C LEU A 218 -36.46 -19.14 5.77
N SER A 219 -36.29 -20.32 5.18
CA SER A 219 -36.69 -20.57 3.79
C SER A 219 -38.09 -21.17 3.73
N THR A 220 -38.85 -20.86 2.68
CA THR A 220 -40.20 -21.39 2.47
C THR A 220 -40.32 -21.98 1.06
N GLY A 221 -40.97 -23.15 0.97
CA GLY A 221 -41.21 -23.84 -0.30
C GLY A 221 -41.24 -25.35 -0.12
N ASN A 222 -42.20 -26.01 -0.78
CA ASN A 222 -42.32 -27.48 -0.76
C ASN A 222 -41.27 -28.17 -1.64
N GLU A 223 -40.70 -27.45 -2.59
CA GLU A 223 -39.68 -27.93 -3.51
C GLU A 223 -38.26 -27.83 -2.95
N LEU A 224 -38.06 -27.12 -1.83
CA LEU A 224 -36.72 -26.83 -1.33
C LEU A 224 -36.08 -28.01 -0.60
N VAL A 225 -34.79 -28.25 -0.87
CA VAL A 225 -33.98 -29.30 -0.23
C VAL A 225 -32.73 -28.68 0.39
N ASP A 226 -32.44 -29.10 1.63
CA ASP A 226 -31.23 -28.71 2.36
C ASP A 226 -30.06 -29.66 2.03
N LEU A 227 -28.96 -29.12 1.50
CA LEU A 227 -27.76 -29.90 1.15
C LEU A 227 -27.09 -30.58 2.35
N GLN A 228 -27.26 -30.05 3.56
CA GLN A 228 -26.59 -30.58 4.75
C GLN A 228 -27.38 -31.67 5.47
N GLN A 229 -28.62 -31.95 5.05
CA GLN A 229 -29.37 -33.10 5.56
C GLN A 229 -28.95 -34.35 4.79
N ASN A 230 -28.23 -35.26 5.46
CA ASN A 230 -27.89 -36.58 4.92
C ASN A 230 -29.17 -37.35 4.58
N SER A 231 -29.54 -37.41 3.30
CA SER A 231 -30.57 -38.32 2.82
C SER A 231 -29.97 -39.73 2.70
N SER A 232 -30.05 -40.51 3.78
CA SER A 232 -29.98 -41.98 3.70
C SER A 232 -31.27 -42.53 3.08
N GLN A 233 -31.53 -42.21 1.81
CA GLN A 233 -32.56 -42.87 1.01
C GLN A 233 -32.16 -42.97 -0.47
N GLY A 234 -31.80 -44.19 -0.87
CA GLY A 234 -32.18 -44.78 -2.16
C GLY A 234 -31.37 -44.40 -3.40
N GLU A 235 -30.40 -45.25 -3.75
CA GLU A 235 -30.07 -45.50 -5.16
C GLU A 235 -31.36 -45.92 -5.91
N GLY A 236 -31.80 -45.14 -6.89
CA GLY A 236 -32.86 -45.59 -7.80
C GLY A 236 -33.68 -44.48 -8.46
N THR A 237 -33.41 -44.27 -9.75
CA THR A 237 -34.22 -43.58 -10.78
C THR A 237 -34.23 -42.04 -10.76
N GLU A 238 -33.96 -41.46 -11.94
CA GLU A 238 -34.00 -40.04 -12.27
C GLU A 238 -35.39 -39.41 -11.98
N ARG A 239 -35.66 -39.08 -10.72
CA ARG A 239 -36.79 -38.26 -10.29
C ARG A 239 -36.23 -36.95 -9.73
N TRP A 240 -36.78 -35.83 -10.21
CA TRP A 240 -36.44 -34.47 -9.77
C TRP A 240 -36.30 -34.40 -8.24
N SER A 241 -35.09 -34.10 -7.76
CA SER A 241 -34.71 -34.07 -6.34
C SER A 241 -35.01 -32.74 -5.65
N GLY A 242 -35.98 -31.96 -6.14
CA GLY A 242 -36.29 -30.61 -5.63
C GLY A 242 -35.33 -29.51 -6.11
N VAL A 243 -35.47 -28.31 -5.54
CA VAL A 243 -34.62 -27.12 -5.74
C VAL A 243 -33.74 -26.97 -4.49
N VAL A 244 -32.43 -26.86 -4.67
CA VAL A 244 -31.52 -26.67 -3.53
C VAL A 244 -31.74 -25.29 -2.88
N ASP A 245 -31.86 -25.25 -1.55
CA ASP A 245 -31.91 -23.99 -0.81
C ASP A 245 -30.55 -23.28 -0.84
N THR A 246 -30.42 -22.29 -1.73
CA THR A 246 -29.21 -21.46 -1.85
C THR A 246 -29.30 -20.16 -1.06
N ASN A 247 -30.50 -19.72 -0.68
CA ASN A 247 -30.70 -18.39 -0.09
C ASN A 247 -30.24 -18.35 1.35
N ARG A 248 -30.67 -19.33 2.16
CA ARG A 248 -30.35 -19.36 3.59
C ARG A 248 -28.86 -19.53 3.84
N PRO A 249 -28.11 -20.44 3.17
CA PRO A 249 -26.65 -20.49 3.30
C PRO A 249 -25.96 -19.18 2.87
N SER A 250 -26.42 -18.55 1.78
CA SER A 250 -25.82 -17.30 1.28
C SER A 250 -26.03 -16.12 2.24
N LEU A 251 -27.25 -15.97 2.77
CA LEU A 251 -27.57 -14.93 3.75
C LEU A 251 -26.88 -15.20 5.10
N LYS A 252 -26.78 -16.46 5.51
CA LYS A 252 -26.05 -16.87 6.70
C LYS A 252 -24.59 -16.44 6.62
N ALA A 253 -23.89 -16.78 5.53
CA ALA A 253 -22.51 -16.36 5.31
C ALA A 253 -22.34 -14.83 5.31
N ALA A 254 -23.27 -14.09 4.71
CA ALA A 254 -23.23 -12.62 4.72
C ALA A 254 -23.40 -12.03 6.13
N LEU A 255 -24.32 -12.58 6.92
CA LEU A 255 -24.59 -12.16 8.30
C LEU A 255 -23.44 -12.51 9.26
N GLU A 256 -22.88 -13.72 9.17
CA GLU A 256 -21.73 -14.16 9.98
C GLU A 256 -20.51 -13.27 9.72
N ARG A 257 -20.23 -12.96 8.45
CA ARG A 257 -19.15 -12.03 8.08
C ARG A 257 -19.33 -10.65 8.69
N LEU A 258 -20.56 -10.20 8.88
CA LEU A 258 -20.89 -8.92 9.50
C LEU A 258 -20.96 -9.00 11.05
N GLY A 259 -20.75 -10.18 11.62
CA GLY A 259 -20.70 -10.41 13.06
C GLY A 259 -22.06 -10.40 13.75
N TYR A 260 -23.13 -10.82 13.06
CA TYR A 260 -24.45 -11.00 13.66
C TYR A 260 -24.65 -12.44 14.12
N GLU A 261 -25.35 -12.60 15.25
CA GLU A 261 -25.81 -13.91 15.73
C GLU A 261 -27.03 -14.38 14.94
N ILE A 262 -27.07 -15.66 14.59
CA ILE A 262 -28.05 -16.22 13.67
C ILE A 262 -28.75 -17.42 14.30
N TYR A 263 -30.08 -17.38 14.30
CA TYR A 263 -30.94 -18.52 14.56
C TYR A 263 -31.46 -19.10 13.24
N ASP A 264 -31.02 -20.30 12.90
CA ASP A 264 -31.44 -20.97 11.67
C ASP A 264 -32.73 -21.77 11.92
N VAL A 265 -33.86 -21.28 11.41
CA VAL A 265 -35.19 -21.91 11.57
C VAL A 265 -35.36 -23.09 10.60
N GLY A 266 -34.55 -23.14 9.53
CA GLY A 266 -34.63 -24.16 8.48
C GLY A 266 -35.62 -23.84 7.36
N ILE A 267 -36.28 -24.87 6.84
CA ILE A 267 -37.20 -24.80 5.70
C ILE A 267 -38.63 -25.11 6.19
N ALA A 268 -39.57 -24.19 5.99
CA ALA A 268 -40.98 -24.42 6.24
C ALA A 268 -41.73 -24.81 4.96
N LEU A 269 -42.56 -25.85 5.06
CA LEU A 269 -43.46 -26.30 4.01
C LEU A 269 -44.62 -25.31 3.83
N ASP A 270 -45.11 -25.13 2.60
CA ASP A 270 -46.20 -24.20 2.22
C ASP A 270 -47.58 -24.67 2.68
N ASN A 271 -47.72 -24.88 3.99
CA ASN A 271 -49.00 -25.05 4.68
C ASN A 271 -49.07 -24.08 5.86
N ILE A 272 -50.30 -23.69 6.21
CA ILE A 272 -50.57 -22.64 7.19
C ILE A 272 -49.94 -22.97 8.55
N GLU A 273 -50.11 -24.20 9.03
CA GLU A 273 -49.65 -24.59 10.37
C GLU A 273 -48.11 -24.59 10.48
N ALA A 274 -47.42 -25.21 9.52
CA ALA A 274 -45.96 -25.25 9.49
C ALA A 274 -45.34 -23.85 9.35
N HIS A 275 -45.92 -22.99 8.50
CA HIS A 275 -45.47 -21.60 8.36
C HIS A 275 -45.68 -20.78 9.65
N VAL A 276 -46.87 -20.87 10.26
CA VAL A 276 -47.15 -20.14 11.51
C VAL A 276 -46.23 -20.59 12.63
N ASN A 277 -45.97 -21.90 12.74
CA ASN A 277 -45.06 -22.45 13.74
C ASN A 277 -43.63 -21.96 13.53
N ALA A 278 -43.11 -22.00 12.29
CA ALA A 278 -41.76 -21.54 11.97
C ALA A 278 -41.60 -20.03 12.16
N LEU A 279 -42.58 -19.22 11.73
CA LEU A 279 -42.57 -17.77 11.94
C LEU A 279 -42.63 -17.43 13.43
N SER A 280 -43.49 -18.10 14.20
CA SER A 280 -43.61 -17.87 15.65
C SER A 280 -42.33 -18.24 16.39
N ASP A 281 -41.72 -19.37 16.05
CA ASP A 281 -40.46 -19.82 16.65
C ASP A 281 -39.32 -18.82 16.39
N GLY A 282 -39.13 -18.40 15.12
CA GLY A 282 -38.13 -17.39 14.79
C GLY A 282 -38.38 -16.04 15.46
N ILE A 283 -39.63 -15.56 15.50
CA ILE A 283 -40.02 -14.29 16.18
C ILE A 283 -39.78 -14.37 17.69
N SER A 284 -39.96 -15.55 18.30
CA SER A 284 -39.75 -15.73 19.74
C SER A 284 -38.27 -15.68 20.16
N ARG A 285 -37.35 -15.98 19.24
CA ARG A 285 -35.91 -16.13 19.52
C ARG A 285 -35.02 -15.03 18.95
N ALA A 286 -35.50 -14.26 17.98
CA ALA A 286 -34.71 -13.24 17.29
C ALA A 286 -35.32 -11.83 17.41
N ASP A 287 -34.54 -10.80 17.08
CA ASP A 287 -35.01 -9.41 16.96
C ASP A 287 -35.59 -9.11 15.57
N ILE A 288 -35.10 -9.85 14.58
CA ILE A 288 -35.47 -9.73 13.17
C ILE A 288 -35.56 -11.12 12.54
N LEU A 289 -36.62 -11.39 11.80
CA LEU A 289 -36.80 -12.59 11.01
C LEU A 289 -36.66 -12.25 9.53
N ILE A 290 -35.79 -12.94 8.82
CA ILE A 290 -35.64 -12.85 7.38
C ILE A 290 -36.16 -14.15 6.80
N THR A 291 -37.15 -14.05 5.93
CA THR A 291 -37.65 -15.19 5.17
C THR A 291 -37.43 -15.04 3.67
N THR A 292 -37.13 -16.14 3.00
CA THR A 292 -36.99 -16.18 1.53
C THR A 292 -37.92 -17.22 0.95
N GLY A 293 -38.52 -16.92 -0.21
CA GLY A 293 -39.62 -17.73 -0.77
C GLY A 293 -40.99 -17.21 -0.35
N GLY A 294 -42.06 -17.68 -1.01
CA GLY A 294 -43.43 -17.38 -0.58
C GLY A 294 -43.88 -15.91 -0.55
N THR A 295 -43.24 -14.98 -1.31
CA THR A 295 -43.51 -13.52 -1.27
C THR A 295 -44.16 -12.92 -2.54
N SER A 296 -44.50 -13.74 -3.53
CA SER A 296 -44.91 -13.32 -4.90
C SER A 296 -46.44 -13.32 -5.13
N MET A 297 -46.95 -13.07 -6.34
CA MET A 297 -48.40 -12.99 -6.62
C MET A 297 -49.09 -14.37 -6.78
N GLY A 298 -48.49 -15.43 -6.25
CA GLY A 298 -48.98 -16.81 -6.39
C GLY A 298 -50.07 -17.15 -5.39
N ALA A 299 -50.85 -18.21 -5.65
CA ALA A 299 -51.82 -18.75 -4.69
C ALA A 299 -51.16 -19.27 -3.39
N SER A 300 -49.83 -19.36 -3.37
CA SER A 300 -48.99 -19.84 -2.25
C SER A 300 -48.22 -18.72 -1.52
N ASP A 301 -48.47 -17.43 -1.77
CA ASP A 301 -47.89 -16.32 -0.99
C ASP A 301 -48.60 -16.20 0.35
N LEU A 302 -48.17 -17.05 1.28
CA LEU A 302 -48.77 -17.17 2.61
C LEU A 302 -48.19 -16.16 3.59
N LEU A 303 -47.00 -15.58 3.33
CA LEU A 303 -46.30 -14.76 4.33
C LEU A 303 -47.13 -13.57 4.81
N LYS A 304 -47.57 -12.69 3.89
CA LYS A 304 -48.24 -11.43 4.27
C LYS A 304 -49.58 -11.68 4.97
N PRO A 305 -50.47 -12.57 4.46
CA PRO A 305 -51.71 -12.89 5.15
C PRO A 305 -51.50 -13.55 6.52
N LEU A 306 -50.49 -14.41 6.67
CA LEU A 306 -50.19 -15.06 7.96
C LEU A 306 -49.66 -14.05 8.99
N LEU A 307 -48.79 -13.12 8.58
CA LEU A 307 -48.34 -12.03 9.45
C LEU A 307 -49.53 -11.21 9.97
N GLU A 308 -50.44 -10.77 9.10
CA GLU A 308 -51.59 -9.96 9.49
C GLU A 308 -52.64 -10.72 10.32
N ARG A 309 -53.01 -11.94 9.90
CA ARG A 309 -54.17 -12.65 10.45
C ARG A 309 -53.84 -13.57 11.62
N ASN A 310 -52.65 -14.16 11.63
CA ASN A 310 -52.26 -15.16 12.62
C ASN A 310 -51.28 -14.61 13.66
N LEU A 311 -50.49 -13.59 13.30
CA LEU A 311 -49.47 -13.02 14.17
C LEU A 311 -49.75 -11.56 14.57
N ASN A 312 -50.90 -10.99 14.15
CA ASN A 312 -51.27 -9.60 14.43
C ASN A 312 -50.21 -8.57 13.98
N GLY A 313 -49.45 -8.90 12.94
CA GLY A 313 -48.41 -8.07 12.38
C GLY A 313 -48.94 -6.93 11.51
N THR A 314 -48.14 -5.86 11.40
CA THR A 314 -48.38 -4.71 10.54
C THR A 314 -47.43 -4.78 9.34
N ILE A 315 -48.00 -4.85 8.13
CA ILE A 315 -47.22 -4.76 6.89
C ILE A 315 -46.95 -3.28 6.57
N HIS A 316 -45.69 -2.83 6.69
CA HIS A 316 -45.29 -1.47 6.36
C HIS A 316 -45.24 -1.25 4.84
N PHE A 317 -44.72 -2.24 4.12
CA PHE A 317 -44.89 -2.37 2.68
C PHE A 317 -44.76 -3.82 2.24
N GLY A 318 -45.47 -4.21 1.18
CA GLY A 318 -45.41 -5.57 0.63
C GLY A 318 -44.65 -5.68 -0.68
N ARG A 319 -44.30 -4.56 -1.32
CA ARG A 319 -43.64 -4.52 -2.64
C ARG A 319 -42.83 -3.24 -2.82
N VAL A 320 -41.68 -3.34 -3.47
CA VAL A 320 -40.80 -2.19 -3.77
C VAL A 320 -40.61 -2.02 -5.29
N ALA A 321 -40.59 -0.79 -5.78
CA ALA A 321 -40.33 -0.46 -7.17
C ALA A 321 -38.82 -0.56 -7.49
N THR A 322 -38.29 -1.78 -7.54
CA THR A 322 -36.87 -2.08 -7.82
C THR A 322 -36.71 -3.29 -8.75
N LYS A 323 -35.54 -3.41 -9.40
CA LYS A 323 -35.15 -4.55 -10.21
C LYS A 323 -33.69 -4.95 -9.92
N PRO A 324 -33.42 -6.17 -9.43
CA PRO A 324 -34.37 -7.14 -8.88
C PRO A 324 -34.95 -6.70 -7.52
N GLY A 325 -36.01 -7.38 -7.03
CA GLY A 325 -36.50 -7.18 -5.65
C GLY A 325 -37.97 -6.75 -5.48
N LYS A 326 -38.78 -6.74 -6.54
CA LYS A 326 -40.18 -6.30 -6.47
C LYS A 326 -41.03 -6.88 -5.32
N PRO A 327 -40.96 -8.18 -4.96
CA PRO A 327 -41.81 -8.76 -3.91
C PRO A 327 -41.32 -8.51 -2.48
N THR A 328 -40.26 -7.71 -2.27
CA THR A 328 -39.73 -7.47 -0.93
C THR A 328 -40.78 -6.88 0.00
N THR A 329 -40.91 -7.49 1.18
CA THR A 329 -41.88 -7.15 2.22
C THR A 329 -41.14 -6.74 3.48
N PHE A 330 -41.65 -5.72 4.17
CA PHE A 330 -41.20 -5.32 5.50
C PHE A 330 -42.42 -5.17 6.42
N ALA A 331 -42.34 -5.78 7.59
CA ALA A 331 -43.41 -5.82 8.58
C ALA A 331 -42.86 -5.76 10.01
N SER A 332 -43.73 -5.42 10.96
CA SER A 332 -43.48 -5.58 12.39
C SER A 332 -44.54 -6.49 13.01
N VAL A 333 -44.14 -7.32 13.97
CA VAL A 333 -45.03 -8.25 14.69
C VAL A 333 -44.92 -7.96 16.18
N PRO A 334 -46.06 -7.83 16.91
CA PRO A 334 -46.03 -7.66 18.35
C PRO A 334 -45.23 -8.76 19.05
N SER A 335 -44.41 -8.39 20.02
CA SER A 335 -43.64 -9.37 20.79
C SER A 335 -44.57 -10.32 21.57
N PRO A 336 -44.35 -11.65 21.52
CA PRO A 336 -45.12 -12.61 22.31
C PRO A 336 -45.07 -12.34 23.83
N ASN A 337 -44.00 -11.71 24.30
CA ASN A 337 -43.74 -11.47 25.72
C ASN A 337 -44.02 -10.01 26.16
N GLY A 338 -44.73 -9.22 25.36
CA GLY A 338 -45.05 -7.81 25.67
C GLY A 338 -43.86 -6.85 25.56
N GLY A 339 -42.76 -7.28 24.92
CA GLY A 339 -41.60 -6.45 24.60
C GLY A 339 -41.74 -5.70 23.27
N ARG A 340 -40.61 -5.19 22.75
CA ARG A 340 -40.54 -4.51 21.45
C ARG A 340 -41.02 -5.40 20.30
N ASP A 341 -41.79 -4.82 19.38
CA ASP A 341 -42.15 -5.45 18.12
C ASP A 341 -40.94 -6.03 17.38
N LYS A 342 -41.10 -7.22 16.84
CA LYS A 342 -40.09 -7.93 16.06
C LYS A 342 -40.22 -7.55 14.60
N LEU A 343 -39.08 -7.40 13.92
CA LEU A 343 -39.08 -7.01 12.51
C LEU A 343 -39.10 -8.25 11.63
N VAL A 344 -39.83 -8.19 10.51
CA VAL A 344 -39.91 -9.28 9.55
C VAL A 344 -39.64 -8.77 8.15
N PHE A 345 -38.69 -9.41 7.46
CA PHE A 345 -38.38 -9.17 6.05
C PHE A 345 -38.73 -10.40 5.23
N GLY A 346 -39.58 -10.22 4.22
CA GLY A 346 -39.82 -11.21 3.18
C GLY A 346 -39.01 -10.86 1.93
N LEU A 347 -37.98 -11.64 1.61
CA LEU A 347 -37.12 -11.43 0.45
C LEU A 347 -37.55 -12.31 -0.74
N PRO A 348 -37.17 -11.95 -1.98
CA PRO A 348 -37.46 -12.75 -3.15
C PRO A 348 -36.78 -14.13 -3.10
N GLY A 349 -37.41 -15.17 -3.67
CA GLY A 349 -36.83 -16.52 -3.72
C GLY A 349 -35.63 -16.67 -4.67
N ASN A 350 -35.39 -15.72 -5.57
CA ASN A 350 -34.22 -15.74 -6.46
C ASN A 350 -32.94 -15.34 -5.68
N PRO A 351 -31.83 -16.10 -5.77
CA PRO A 351 -30.66 -15.89 -4.88
C PRO A 351 -29.95 -14.55 -5.04
N ALA A 352 -29.75 -14.10 -6.28
CA ALA A 352 -29.16 -12.78 -6.51
C ALA A 352 -30.07 -11.66 -6.01
N SER A 353 -31.39 -11.81 -6.19
CA SER A 353 -32.37 -10.86 -5.70
C SER A 353 -32.41 -10.80 -4.18
N ALA A 354 -32.33 -11.95 -3.50
CA ALA A 354 -32.28 -12.05 -2.05
C ALA A 354 -31.08 -11.28 -1.48
N LEU A 355 -29.88 -11.50 -2.03
CA LEU A 355 -28.67 -10.78 -1.60
C LEU A 355 -28.75 -9.27 -1.87
N VAL A 356 -29.20 -8.86 -3.06
CA VAL A 356 -29.37 -7.42 -3.38
C VAL A 356 -30.32 -6.76 -2.38
N THR A 357 -31.48 -7.38 -2.14
CA THR A 357 -32.49 -6.82 -1.20
C THR A 357 -32.05 -6.91 0.25
N PHE A 358 -31.21 -7.87 0.62
CA PHE A 358 -30.55 -7.92 1.93
C PHE A 358 -29.68 -6.68 2.15
N TYR A 359 -28.78 -6.37 1.21
CA TYR A 359 -27.90 -5.22 1.34
C TYR A 359 -28.63 -3.88 1.28
N LEU A 360 -29.70 -3.78 0.47
CA LEU A 360 -30.46 -2.53 0.33
C LEU A 360 -31.41 -2.27 1.50
N PHE A 361 -32.00 -3.31 2.11
CA PHE A 361 -33.12 -3.14 3.03
C PHE A 361 -32.89 -3.76 4.41
N VAL A 362 -32.32 -4.97 4.46
CA VAL A 362 -32.10 -5.68 5.72
C VAL A 362 -30.88 -5.13 6.46
N LEU A 363 -29.76 -4.92 5.77
CA LEU A 363 -28.53 -4.42 6.38
C LEU A 363 -28.73 -3.04 7.03
N PRO A 364 -29.38 -2.05 6.38
CA PRO A 364 -29.69 -0.79 7.05
C PRO A 364 -30.55 -0.99 8.30
N ALA A 365 -31.54 -1.88 8.28
CA ALA A 365 -32.34 -2.21 9.45
C ALA A 365 -31.47 -2.77 10.61
N LEU A 366 -30.60 -3.73 10.30
CA LEU A 366 -29.67 -4.34 11.26
C LEU A 366 -28.72 -3.32 11.88
N ARG A 367 -28.16 -2.43 11.05
CA ARG A 367 -27.29 -1.33 11.51
C ARG A 367 -28.05 -0.35 12.40
N ARG A 368 -29.28 0.03 12.04
CA ARG A 368 -30.10 0.90 12.89
C ARG A 368 -30.47 0.27 14.22
N LEU A 369 -30.83 -1.02 14.22
CA LEU A 369 -31.01 -1.79 15.46
C LEU A 369 -29.73 -1.81 16.30
N GLY A 370 -28.56 -1.91 15.65
CA GLY A 370 -27.24 -1.85 16.29
C GLY A 370 -26.74 -0.43 16.62
N GLY A 371 -27.58 0.60 16.56
CA GLY A 371 -27.25 1.96 17.02
C GLY A 371 -26.69 2.91 15.96
N TRP A 372 -26.54 2.49 14.71
CA TRP A 372 -26.00 3.35 13.65
C TRP A 372 -26.94 4.55 13.40
N ALA A 373 -26.36 5.70 13.05
CA ALA A 373 -27.13 6.85 12.57
C ALA A 373 -27.86 6.50 11.25
N PRO A 374 -29.05 7.09 10.98
CA PRO A 374 -29.79 6.87 9.73
C PRO A 374 -28.93 7.01 8.47
N GLU A 375 -28.09 8.04 8.43
CA GLU A 375 -27.27 8.42 7.28
C GLU A 375 -26.10 7.45 7.07
N ALA A 376 -25.63 6.81 8.14
CA ALA A 376 -24.52 5.85 8.12
C ALA A 376 -24.99 4.38 7.97
N ALA A 377 -26.29 4.12 8.12
CA ALA A 377 -26.83 2.76 8.08
C ALA A 377 -26.80 2.16 6.67
N GLU A 378 -26.87 2.99 5.63
CA GLU A 378 -26.78 2.56 4.23
C GLU A 378 -25.34 2.20 3.81
N LEU A 379 -25.20 1.55 2.65
CA LEU A 379 -23.89 1.34 2.04
C LEU A 379 -23.37 2.66 1.43
N PRO A 380 -22.06 2.94 1.51
CA PRO A 380 -21.47 4.09 0.85
C PRO A 380 -21.69 4.00 -0.66
N ARG A 381 -21.95 5.15 -1.29
CA ARG A 381 -22.18 5.28 -2.73
C ARG A 381 -21.00 6.03 -3.35
N VAL A 382 -20.49 5.52 -4.46
CA VAL A 382 -19.40 6.15 -5.22
C VAL A 382 -19.92 6.47 -6.62
N PRO A 383 -19.76 7.71 -7.14
CA PRO A 383 -20.11 8.01 -8.51
C PRO A 383 -19.17 7.27 -9.47
N VAL A 384 -19.72 6.67 -10.51
CA VAL A 384 -18.96 5.96 -11.55
C VAL A 384 -19.44 6.39 -12.93
N GLU A 385 -18.55 6.32 -13.92
CA GLU A 385 -18.89 6.53 -15.32
C GLU A 385 -19.12 5.16 -16.00
N LEU A 386 -20.20 5.05 -16.78
CA LEU A 386 -20.47 3.83 -17.54
C LEU A 386 -19.58 3.82 -18.80
N THR A 387 -18.88 2.72 -19.03
CA THR A 387 -18.05 2.54 -20.23
C THR A 387 -18.87 2.32 -21.50
N GLU A 388 -20.13 1.93 -21.36
CA GLU A 388 -21.07 1.68 -22.44
C GLU A 388 -22.42 2.32 -22.14
N SER A 389 -23.16 2.65 -23.19
CA SER A 389 -24.54 3.14 -23.04
C SER A 389 -25.46 2.01 -22.56
N LEU A 390 -26.19 2.25 -21.47
CA LEU A 390 -27.14 1.30 -20.91
C LEU A 390 -28.59 1.83 -21.06
N PRO A 391 -29.54 1.03 -21.55
CA PRO A 391 -30.96 1.39 -21.53
C PRO A 391 -31.46 1.51 -20.09
N LEU A 392 -32.09 2.63 -19.75
CA LEU A 392 -32.62 2.87 -18.41
C LEU A 392 -34.03 2.27 -18.25
N ASP A 393 -34.29 1.57 -17.15
CA ASP A 393 -35.64 1.15 -16.72
C ASP A 393 -36.29 2.31 -15.91
N PRO A 394 -37.61 2.52 -16.00
CA PRO A 394 -38.32 3.50 -15.17
C PRO A 394 -38.20 3.25 -13.66
N ARG A 395 -37.82 2.03 -13.25
CA ARG A 395 -37.51 1.68 -11.87
C ARG A 395 -35.99 1.66 -11.69
N PRO A 396 -35.47 2.02 -10.50
CA PRO A 396 -34.07 1.79 -10.17
C PRO A 396 -33.69 0.32 -10.41
N GLU A 397 -32.64 0.13 -11.20
CA GLU A 397 -32.11 -1.18 -11.58
C GLU A 397 -30.70 -1.35 -11.02
N PHE A 398 -30.45 -2.48 -10.36
CA PHE A 398 -29.16 -2.81 -9.79
C PHE A 398 -28.44 -3.81 -10.67
N HIS A 399 -27.31 -3.38 -11.23
CA HIS A 399 -26.45 -4.17 -12.09
C HIS A 399 -25.23 -4.64 -11.31
N ARG A 400 -24.73 -5.83 -11.68
CA ARG A 400 -23.38 -6.25 -11.29
C ARG A 400 -22.40 -5.51 -12.20
N VAL A 401 -21.50 -4.74 -11.63
CA VAL A 401 -20.54 -3.91 -12.37
C VAL A 401 -19.11 -4.19 -11.92
N HIS A 402 -18.15 -3.97 -12.81
CA HIS A 402 -16.73 -3.94 -12.50
C HIS A 402 -16.30 -2.46 -12.49
N VAL A 403 -15.77 -1.99 -11.36
CA VAL A 403 -15.29 -0.61 -11.22
C VAL A 403 -13.78 -0.57 -11.45
N ARG A 404 -13.29 0.39 -12.26
CA ARG A 404 -11.86 0.58 -12.58
C ARG A 404 -11.46 2.05 -12.39
N ILE A 405 -10.19 2.28 -12.06
CA ILE A 405 -9.60 3.63 -11.90
C ILE A 405 -8.85 3.98 -13.19
N THR A 406 -9.26 5.04 -13.89
CA THR A 406 -8.78 5.37 -15.25
C THR A 406 -7.59 6.33 -15.31
N SER A 407 -7.21 6.98 -14.20
CA SER A 407 -6.14 7.99 -14.16
C SER A 407 -4.79 7.44 -13.67
N SER A 408 -4.55 6.13 -13.80
CA SER A 408 -3.32 5.48 -13.34
C SER A 408 -2.40 5.15 -14.51
N ALA A 409 -1.08 5.13 -14.27
CA ALA A 409 -0.11 4.75 -15.29
C ALA A 409 -0.32 3.31 -15.80
N ALA A 410 -0.80 2.40 -14.95
CA ALA A 410 -1.11 1.03 -15.34
C ALA A 410 -2.24 0.95 -16.38
N GLU A 411 -3.25 1.83 -16.29
CA GLU A 411 -4.33 1.87 -17.28
C GLU A 411 -3.83 2.35 -18.66
N ALA A 412 -2.82 3.23 -18.71
CA ALA A 412 -2.17 3.59 -19.98
C ALA A 412 -1.56 2.36 -20.67
N GLY A 413 -0.87 1.50 -19.92
CA GLY A 413 -0.35 0.24 -20.45
C GLY A 413 -1.46 -0.71 -20.92
N LEU A 414 -2.53 -0.85 -20.12
CA LEU A 414 -3.68 -1.68 -20.50
C LEU A 414 -4.41 -1.20 -21.74
N GLU A 415 -4.55 0.12 -21.92
CA GLU A 415 -5.12 0.68 -23.15
C GLU A 415 -4.33 0.22 -24.38
N ILE A 416 -3.00 0.23 -24.30
CA ILE A 416 -2.14 -0.21 -25.40
C ILE A 416 -2.22 -1.72 -25.62
N LEU A 417 -2.23 -2.53 -24.56
CA LEU A 417 -2.45 -3.98 -24.69
C LEU A 417 -3.81 -4.29 -25.36
N ARG A 418 -4.87 -3.55 -25.02
CA ARG A 418 -6.21 -3.70 -25.62
C ARG A 418 -6.26 -3.27 -27.08
N LYS A 419 -5.44 -2.30 -27.48
CA LYS A 419 -5.23 -1.92 -28.89
C LYS A 419 -4.39 -2.92 -29.68
N GLY A 420 -3.88 -3.97 -29.03
CA GLY A 420 -3.10 -5.02 -29.66
C GLY A 420 -1.59 -4.78 -29.62
N GLY A 421 -1.12 -3.81 -28.83
CA GLY A 421 0.30 -3.64 -28.52
C GLY A 421 0.83 -4.79 -27.65
N ASN A 422 2.15 -4.99 -27.67
CA ASN A 422 2.83 -5.99 -26.83
C ASN A 422 3.33 -5.39 -25.51
N ALA A 423 3.99 -6.21 -24.69
CA ALA A 423 4.52 -5.79 -23.39
C ALA A 423 5.49 -4.58 -23.50
N ALA A 424 6.26 -4.45 -24.58
CA ALA A 424 7.16 -3.31 -24.78
C ALA A 424 6.41 -2.03 -25.14
N ASP A 425 5.41 -2.10 -26.02
CA ASP A 425 4.55 -0.95 -26.37
C ASP A 425 3.83 -0.41 -25.11
N ALA A 426 3.24 -1.32 -24.34
CA ALA A 426 2.54 -0.98 -23.12
C ALA A 426 3.48 -0.45 -22.03
N ALA A 427 4.69 -1.00 -21.91
CA ALA A 427 5.69 -0.50 -20.98
C ALA A 427 6.04 0.99 -21.24
N VAL A 428 6.21 1.38 -22.51
CA VAL A 428 6.49 2.79 -22.85
C VAL A 428 5.30 3.69 -22.51
N ALA A 429 4.06 3.24 -22.73
CA ALA A 429 2.87 4.01 -22.34
C ALA A 429 2.79 4.23 -20.82
N VAL A 430 3.11 3.22 -20.01
CA VAL A 430 3.21 3.33 -18.56
C VAL A 430 4.32 4.32 -18.17
N SER A 431 5.51 4.18 -18.77
CA SER A 431 6.68 5.05 -18.55
C SER A 431 6.35 6.53 -18.78
N ALA A 432 5.68 6.82 -19.90
CA ALA A 432 5.28 8.17 -20.27
C ALA A 432 4.18 8.71 -19.33
N ALA A 433 3.20 7.89 -18.95
CA ALA A 433 2.14 8.30 -18.03
C ALA A 433 2.67 8.65 -16.63
N LEU A 434 3.70 7.93 -16.16
CA LEU A 434 4.36 8.19 -14.88
C LEU A 434 5.01 9.57 -14.79
N ASN A 435 5.34 10.21 -15.91
CA ASN A 435 5.83 11.60 -15.92
C ASN A 435 4.77 12.60 -15.44
N VAL A 436 3.49 12.21 -15.43
CA VAL A 436 2.38 13.04 -14.94
C VAL A 436 1.97 12.59 -13.54
N THR A 437 1.87 11.28 -13.31
CA THR A 437 1.33 10.73 -12.06
C THR A 437 2.38 10.59 -10.95
N GLU A 438 3.68 10.48 -11.28
CA GLU A 438 4.78 10.42 -10.31
C GLU A 438 6.07 11.13 -10.82
N PRO A 439 6.00 12.42 -11.19
CA PRO A 439 7.18 13.18 -11.66
C PRO A 439 8.21 13.43 -10.57
N THR A 440 7.85 13.14 -9.32
CA THR A 440 8.72 13.24 -8.12
C THR A 440 9.82 12.19 -8.11
N SER A 441 9.81 11.22 -9.04
CA SER A 441 10.73 10.09 -9.04
C SER A 441 11.28 9.74 -10.43
N CYS A 442 10.68 10.26 -11.50
CA CYS A 442 11.09 10.01 -12.87
C CYS A 442 10.63 11.09 -13.85
N GLY A 443 11.14 11.06 -15.08
CA GLY A 443 10.69 11.94 -16.16
C GLY A 443 11.47 11.75 -17.45
N ILE A 444 11.01 12.37 -18.53
CA ILE A 444 11.66 12.42 -19.84
C ILE A 444 13.03 13.13 -19.78
N GLY A 445 13.25 13.94 -18.74
CA GLY A 445 14.55 14.55 -18.41
C GLY A 445 15.52 13.63 -17.66
N GLY A 446 15.18 12.35 -17.48
CA GLY A 446 16.02 11.33 -16.87
C GLY A 446 16.46 10.23 -17.84
N ASP A 447 16.79 9.07 -17.28
CA ASP A 447 17.29 7.89 -17.99
C ASP A 447 16.35 6.69 -17.82
N ALA A 448 16.47 5.69 -18.71
CA ALA A 448 15.67 4.47 -18.66
C ALA A 448 16.47 3.20 -19.01
N PHE A 449 16.09 2.07 -18.41
CA PHE A 449 16.62 0.73 -18.72
C PHE A 449 15.48 -0.26 -18.88
N CYS A 450 15.70 -1.27 -19.71
CA CYS A 450 14.70 -2.29 -20.00
C CYS A 450 15.34 -3.66 -20.18
N LEU A 451 14.74 -4.69 -19.57
CA LEU A 451 14.90 -6.08 -19.97
C LEU A 451 13.61 -6.57 -20.63
N PHE A 452 13.73 -7.12 -21.82
CA PHE A 452 12.62 -7.66 -22.57
C PHE A 452 12.83 -9.14 -22.86
N TYR A 453 11.90 -9.98 -22.45
CA TYR A 453 11.83 -11.37 -22.85
C TYR A 453 10.92 -11.51 -24.06
N ASP A 454 11.51 -11.95 -25.18
CA ASP A 454 10.79 -12.29 -26.41
C ASP A 454 10.38 -13.76 -26.35
N ALA A 455 9.08 -14.01 -26.19
CA ALA A 455 8.56 -15.37 -26.07
C ALA A 455 8.69 -16.20 -27.35
N SER A 456 8.72 -15.54 -28.51
CA SER A 456 8.87 -16.23 -29.81
C SER A 456 10.30 -16.73 -30.02
N LYS A 457 11.29 -15.99 -29.49
CA LYS A 457 12.71 -16.31 -29.60
C LYS A 457 13.28 -16.99 -28.36
N LYS A 458 12.54 -16.95 -27.24
CA LYS A 458 12.95 -17.42 -25.92
C LYS A 458 14.29 -16.86 -25.47
N ASN A 459 14.46 -15.56 -25.64
CA ASN A 459 15.67 -14.86 -25.22
C ASN A 459 15.34 -13.56 -24.47
N VAL A 460 16.30 -13.11 -23.68
CA VAL A 460 16.25 -11.84 -22.97
C VAL A 460 17.11 -10.84 -23.72
N GLN A 461 16.60 -9.63 -23.92
CA GLN A 461 17.28 -8.51 -24.53
C GLN A 461 17.40 -7.38 -23.49
N ALA A 462 18.55 -6.70 -23.44
CA ALA A 462 18.76 -5.54 -22.58
C ALA A 462 18.90 -4.26 -23.39
N LEU A 463 18.32 -3.18 -22.87
CA LEU A 463 18.38 -1.84 -23.42
C LEU A 463 18.90 -0.90 -22.33
N ASN A 464 19.96 -0.15 -22.65
CA ASN A 464 20.56 0.87 -21.82
C ASN A 464 20.33 2.25 -22.46
N GLY A 465 19.38 2.99 -21.88
CA GLY A 465 19.06 4.37 -22.25
C GLY A 465 19.63 5.38 -21.26
N SER A 466 20.84 5.15 -20.74
CA SER A 466 21.50 6.11 -19.85
C SER A 466 22.40 7.12 -20.59
N GLY A 467 22.35 8.35 -20.12
CA GLY A 467 23.12 9.48 -20.60
C GLY A 467 24.61 9.44 -20.33
N ARG A 468 25.38 10.06 -21.22
CA ARG A 468 26.80 10.39 -21.00
C ARG A 468 26.91 11.79 -20.38
N SER A 469 27.99 12.04 -19.63
CA SER A 469 28.39 13.38 -19.23
C SER A 469 28.70 14.25 -20.45
N PRO A 470 28.56 15.59 -20.35
CA PRO A 470 29.08 16.50 -21.36
C PRO A 470 30.54 16.21 -21.69
N LYS A 471 30.93 16.24 -22.97
CA LYS A 471 32.33 15.98 -23.38
C LYS A 471 33.34 16.95 -22.76
N ALA A 472 32.91 18.18 -22.50
CA ALA A 472 33.76 19.20 -21.90
C ALA A 472 33.91 19.05 -20.38
N LEU A 473 33.13 18.20 -19.72
CA LEU A 473 33.14 18.03 -18.27
C LEU A 473 34.25 17.06 -17.84
N ASN A 474 35.09 17.49 -16.91
CA ASN A 474 36.09 16.66 -16.22
C ASN A 474 36.26 17.17 -14.78
N ILE A 475 37.07 16.48 -13.97
CA ILE A 475 37.30 16.86 -12.57
C ILE A 475 37.74 18.32 -12.46
N ASP A 476 38.72 18.78 -13.24
CA ASP A 476 39.24 20.15 -13.17
C ASP A 476 38.15 21.19 -13.50
N VAL A 477 37.33 20.92 -14.52
CA VAL A 477 36.21 21.77 -14.91
C VAL A 477 35.17 21.80 -13.79
N ALA A 478 34.80 20.66 -13.21
CA ALA A 478 33.88 20.60 -12.09
C ALA A 478 34.40 21.40 -10.88
N ARG A 479 35.69 21.26 -10.53
CA ARG A 479 36.32 22.03 -9.44
C ARG A 479 36.31 23.53 -9.71
N LYS A 480 36.60 23.96 -10.93
CA LYS A 480 36.55 25.38 -11.33
C LYS A 480 35.14 25.98 -11.20
N HIS A 481 34.10 25.15 -11.34
CA HIS A 481 32.70 25.55 -11.18
C HIS A 481 32.16 25.29 -9.76
N GLY A 482 33.03 25.03 -8.78
CA GLY A 482 32.67 25.02 -7.37
C GLY A 482 32.35 23.64 -6.79
N ALA A 483 32.62 22.53 -7.50
CA ALA A 483 32.46 21.20 -6.94
C ALA A 483 33.46 20.96 -5.79
N ILE A 484 32.94 20.63 -4.59
CA ILE A 484 33.72 20.36 -3.38
C ILE A 484 33.49 18.90 -2.96
N GLY A 485 34.48 18.25 -2.34
CA GLY A 485 34.35 16.87 -1.86
C GLY A 485 34.51 15.81 -2.95
N ARG A 486 34.01 14.59 -2.72
CA ARG A 486 34.26 13.43 -3.61
C ARG A 486 33.25 13.26 -4.75
N GLN A 487 32.21 14.09 -4.84
CA GLN A 487 31.11 13.94 -5.82
C GLN A 487 30.59 15.31 -6.29
N LEU A 488 29.84 15.31 -7.40
CA LEU A 488 29.03 16.47 -7.81
C LEU A 488 27.79 16.56 -6.92
N THR A 489 27.48 17.74 -6.41
CA THR A 489 26.27 17.94 -5.60
C THR A 489 25.02 17.80 -6.47
N GLU A 490 23.93 17.28 -5.89
CA GLU A 490 22.66 17.02 -6.55
C GLU A 490 21.99 18.25 -7.21
N ARG A 491 22.41 19.47 -6.83
CA ARG A 491 21.87 20.73 -7.35
C ARG A 491 22.75 21.38 -8.42
N ASP A 492 23.96 20.89 -8.63
CA ASP A 492 24.87 21.41 -9.65
C ASP A 492 24.36 20.98 -11.04
N LEU A 493 24.18 21.91 -11.98
CA LEU A 493 23.73 21.56 -13.34
C LEU A 493 24.80 20.80 -14.14
N ASN A 494 26.05 20.75 -13.69
CA ASN A 494 27.05 19.81 -14.22
C ASN A 494 26.79 18.36 -13.80
N SER A 495 25.90 18.10 -12.84
CA SER A 495 25.41 16.75 -12.54
C SER A 495 24.42 16.23 -13.58
N VAL A 496 23.95 17.06 -14.51
CA VAL A 496 23.06 16.62 -15.60
C VAL A 496 23.89 15.87 -16.65
N THR A 497 23.64 14.57 -16.79
CA THR A 497 24.03 13.79 -17.99
C THR A 497 22.96 13.95 -19.06
N VAL A 498 23.31 13.68 -20.32
CA VAL A 498 22.35 13.79 -21.45
C VAL A 498 21.12 12.92 -21.19
N PRO A 499 19.89 13.47 -21.06
CA PRO A 499 18.72 12.66 -20.73
C PRO A 499 18.43 11.57 -21.78
N GLY A 500 18.42 10.30 -21.36
CA GLY A 500 18.27 9.17 -22.27
C GLY A 500 16.88 8.53 -22.35
N ALA A 501 15.95 8.90 -21.47
CA ALA A 501 14.59 8.31 -21.45
C ALA A 501 13.84 8.48 -22.78
N ALA A 502 13.95 9.65 -23.43
CA ALA A 502 13.27 9.91 -24.70
C ALA A 502 13.72 8.98 -25.84
N ALA A 503 15.04 8.80 -26.00
CA ALA A 503 15.58 7.84 -26.97
C ALA A 503 15.17 6.42 -26.63
N ALA A 504 15.27 6.03 -25.35
CA ALA A 504 14.89 4.70 -24.89
C ALA A 504 13.44 4.36 -25.25
N TRP A 505 12.49 5.27 -25.03
CA TRP A 505 11.08 5.03 -25.39
C TRP A 505 10.87 4.83 -26.88
N VAL A 506 11.46 5.71 -27.71
CA VAL A 506 11.34 5.62 -29.17
C VAL A 506 11.95 4.30 -29.67
N ASP A 507 13.12 3.93 -29.17
CA ASP A 507 13.84 2.74 -29.61
C ASP A 507 13.21 1.44 -29.05
N THR A 508 12.63 1.45 -27.84
CA THR A 508 11.85 0.33 -27.30
C THR A 508 10.66 0.02 -28.21
N VAL A 509 9.83 1.01 -28.55
CA VAL A 509 8.68 0.78 -29.45
C VAL A 509 9.16 0.36 -30.85
N ALA A 510 10.20 1.01 -31.39
CA ALA A 510 10.68 0.73 -32.73
C ALA A 510 11.34 -0.65 -32.88
N LYS A 511 12.00 -1.18 -31.84
CA LYS A 511 12.81 -2.42 -31.91
C LYS A 511 12.18 -3.61 -31.20
N LEU A 512 11.42 -3.37 -30.14
CA LEU A 512 10.81 -4.40 -29.29
C LEU A 512 9.27 -4.39 -29.36
N GLY A 513 8.68 -3.32 -29.89
CA GLY A 513 7.23 -3.16 -30.02
C GLY A 513 6.59 -4.15 -31.01
N SER A 514 5.27 -4.25 -30.94
CA SER A 514 4.49 -5.19 -31.75
C SER A 514 4.42 -4.84 -33.24
N GLY A 515 4.64 -3.57 -33.58
CA GLY A 515 4.36 -3.01 -34.90
C GLY A 515 2.86 -2.86 -35.23
N LYS A 516 1.96 -3.15 -34.27
CA LYS A 516 0.49 -3.05 -34.45
C LYS A 516 -0.10 -1.73 -33.96
N VAL A 517 0.59 -1.06 -33.05
CA VAL A 517 0.27 0.26 -32.53
C VAL A 517 1.39 1.22 -32.92
N SER A 518 1.02 2.43 -33.31
CA SER A 518 1.97 3.50 -33.62
C SER A 518 2.55 4.12 -32.35
N PHE A 519 3.73 4.75 -32.45
CA PHE A 519 4.32 5.49 -31.33
C PHE A 519 3.41 6.63 -30.85
N GLU A 520 2.66 7.27 -31.75
CA GLU A 520 1.62 8.25 -31.41
C GLU A 520 0.53 7.64 -30.51
N GLU A 521 0.01 6.47 -30.87
CA GLU A 521 -0.99 5.76 -30.06
C GLU A 521 -0.44 5.35 -28.69
N VAL A 522 0.82 4.90 -28.62
CA VAL A 522 1.52 4.55 -27.37
C VAL A 522 1.65 5.76 -26.44
N MET A 523 1.97 6.93 -26.97
CA MET A 523 2.14 8.17 -26.18
C MET A 523 0.83 8.90 -25.88
N ALA A 524 -0.25 8.59 -26.60
CA ALA A 524 -1.53 9.29 -26.49
C ALA A 524 -2.10 9.32 -25.06
N PRO A 525 -2.06 8.24 -24.24
CA PRO A 525 -2.54 8.30 -22.85
C PRO A 525 -1.78 9.32 -22.00
N ALA A 526 -0.45 9.36 -22.09
CA ALA A 526 0.38 10.30 -21.35
C ALA A 526 0.14 11.75 -21.78
N ILE A 527 -0.06 11.98 -23.08
CA ILE A 527 -0.43 13.30 -23.62
C ILE A 527 -1.77 13.75 -23.04
N ARG A 528 -2.80 12.89 -23.06
CA ARG A 528 -4.12 13.22 -22.48
C ARG A 528 -4.01 13.53 -20.98
N LEU A 529 -3.29 12.71 -20.21
CA LEU A 529 -3.06 12.96 -18.79
C LEU A 529 -2.39 14.32 -18.55
N ALA A 530 -1.39 14.69 -19.35
CA ALA A 530 -0.71 15.97 -19.23
C ALA A 530 -1.61 17.17 -19.59
N GLU A 531 -2.50 17.05 -20.57
CA GLU A 531 -3.40 18.12 -21.02
C GLU A 531 -4.65 18.28 -20.14
N GLU A 532 -5.35 17.18 -19.90
CA GLU A 532 -6.63 17.14 -19.18
C GLU A 532 -6.42 17.20 -17.67
N GLY A 533 -5.28 16.68 -17.21
CA GLY A 533 -4.80 16.63 -15.84
C GLY A 533 -5.08 15.30 -15.13
N ALA A 534 -4.29 15.01 -14.11
CA ALA A 534 -4.45 13.83 -13.26
C ALA A 534 -4.60 14.23 -11.79
N PRO A 535 -5.49 13.57 -11.01
CA PRO A 535 -5.53 13.74 -9.56
C PRO A 535 -4.23 13.19 -8.94
N ILE A 536 -3.57 13.98 -8.11
CA ILE A 536 -2.29 13.60 -7.50
C ILE A 536 -2.52 12.79 -6.22
N SER A 537 -1.84 11.64 -6.09
CA SER A 537 -1.94 10.76 -4.92
C SER A 537 -1.27 11.36 -3.68
N GLU A 538 -1.56 10.81 -2.50
CA GLU A 538 -1.04 11.33 -1.23
C GLU A 538 0.49 11.29 -1.14
N LEU A 539 1.13 10.18 -1.52
CA LEU A 539 2.59 10.06 -1.45
C LEU A 539 3.29 10.96 -2.48
N THR A 540 2.70 11.08 -3.67
CA THR A 540 3.20 11.97 -4.73
C THR A 540 3.07 13.42 -4.31
N ALA A 541 1.91 13.85 -3.80
CA ALA A 541 1.70 15.22 -3.30
C ALA A 541 2.66 15.57 -2.15
N SER A 542 2.88 14.64 -1.21
CA SER A 542 3.84 14.80 -0.13
C SER A 542 5.27 14.99 -0.66
N SER A 543 5.70 14.15 -1.60
CA SER A 543 7.03 14.26 -2.23
C SER A 543 7.18 15.56 -3.03
N TRP A 544 6.14 15.97 -3.76
CA TRP A 544 6.09 17.25 -4.45
C TRP A 544 6.23 18.43 -3.50
N LYS A 545 5.55 18.37 -2.34
CA LYS A 545 5.62 19.42 -1.32
C LYS A 545 7.02 19.53 -0.72
N ARG A 546 7.69 18.41 -0.44
CA ARG A 546 9.08 18.39 0.05
C ARG A 546 10.04 19.06 -0.94
N SER A 547 9.81 18.88 -2.24
CA SER A 547 10.65 19.46 -3.30
C SER A 547 10.20 20.85 -3.77
N GLU A 548 9.16 21.46 -3.20
CA GLU A 548 8.64 22.76 -3.65
C GLU A 548 9.70 23.87 -3.63
N GLY A 549 10.51 23.94 -2.56
CA GLY A 549 11.60 24.90 -2.45
C GLY A 549 12.72 24.66 -3.48
N LEU A 550 13.01 23.39 -3.79
CA LEU A 550 13.98 23.02 -4.82
C LEU A 550 13.49 23.48 -6.21
N ILE A 551 12.26 23.12 -6.58
CA ILE A 551 11.66 23.48 -7.88
C ILE A 551 11.64 25.01 -8.07
N LYS A 552 11.24 25.75 -7.03
CA LYS A 552 11.20 27.23 -7.07
C LYS A 552 12.56 27.90 -7.26
N SER A 553 13.61 27.31 -6.71
CA SER A 553 14.96 27.92 -6.72
C SER A 553 15.83 27.47 -7.88
N ALA A 554 15.57 26.30 -8.46
CA ALA A 554 16.44 25.69 -9.47
C ALA A 554 16.34 26.35 -10.86
N SER A 555 15.20 26.93 -11.24
CA SER A 555 15.06 27.63 -12.52
C SER A 555 13.89 28.62 -12.54
N PRO A 556 13.87 29.63 -13.45
CA PRO A 556 12.75 30.55 -13.60
C PRO A 556 11.42 29.91 -14.04
N SER A 557 11.43 28.65 -14.46
CA SER A 557 10.27 27.95 -15.05
C SER A 557 9.46 27.13 -14.04
N ALA A 558 9.65 27.36 -12.74
CA ALA A 558 9.02 26.61 -11.64
C ALA A 558 7.49 26.49 -11.77
N ASP A 559 6.82 27.53 -12.25
CA ASP A 559 5.35 27.57 -12.39
C ASP A 559 4.79 26.51 -13.36
N SER A 560 5.61 25.95 -14.26
CA SER A 560 5.18 24.89 -15.17
C SER A 560 4.87 23.56 -14.46
N MET A 561 5.30 23.41 -13.20
CA MET A 561 5.09 22.22 -12.37
C MET A 561 4.52 22.58 -10.98
N LEU A 562 3.94 23.77 -10.83
CA LEU A 562 3.31 24.23 -9.58
C LEU A 562 1.93 24.82 -9.84
N ILE A 563 0.99 24.60 -8.92
CA ILE A 563 -0.35 25.20 -8.96
C ILE A 563 -0.27 26.55 -8.25
N ASN A 564 -0.33 27.66 -8.99
CA ASN A 564 -0.25 29.02 -8.43
C ASN A 564 0.98 29.20 -7.52
N GLY A 565 2.13 28.67 -7.94
CA GLY A 565 3.38 28.75 -7.18
C GLY A 565 3.44 27.86 -5.93
N ARG A 566 2.60 26.84 -5.78
CA ARG A 566 2.72 25.81 -4.73
C ARG A 566 2.59 24.39 -5.28
N ALA A 567 3.09 23.41 -4.52
CA ALA A 567 2.87 22.00 -4.84
C ALA A 567 1.36 21.65 -4.80
N PRO A 568 0.91 20.65 -5.59
CA PRO A 568 -0.46 20.15 -5.54
C PRO A 568 -0.76 19.48 -4.19
N LEU A 569 -1.99 19.62 -3.70
CA LEU A 569 -2.50 18.87 -2.55
C LEU A 569 -3.00 17.49 -3.00
N PRO A 570 -3.09 16.50 -2.11
CA PRO A 570 -3.71 15.20 -2.43
C PRO A 570 -5.10 15.37 -3.04
N GLY A 571 -5.36 14.68 -4.15
CA GLY A 571 -6.61 14.74 -4.90
C GLY A 571 -6.77 15.97 -5.81
N GLU A 572 -5.91 16.99 -5.72
CA GLU A 572 -5.92 18.10 -6.67
C GLU A 572 -5.50 17.62 -8.07
N VAL A 573 -6.18 18.14 -9.08
CA VAL A 573 -5.89 17.83 -10.49
C VAL A 573 -4.73 18.70 -10.97
N MET A 574 -3.59 18.07 -11.26
CA MET A 574 -2.42 18.73 -11.85
C MET A 574 -2.46 18.62 -13.37
N ARG A 575 -2.28 19.74 -14.07
CA ARG A 575 -2.14 19.81 -15.53
C ARG A 575 -0.73 20.25 -15.89
N LEU A 576 -0.14 19.62 -16.91
CA LEU A 576 1.24 19.85 -17.35
C LEU A 576 1.25 20.16 -18.87
N PRO A 577 0.70 21.30 -19.31
CA PRO A 577 0.57 21.62 -20.73
C PRO A 577 1.92 21.73 -21.45
N ASP A 578 2.98 22.14 -20.75
CA ASP A 578 4.33 22.22 -21.30
C ASP A 578 4.90 20.83 -21.57
N LEU A 579 4.65 19.88 -20.66
CA LEU A 579 5.01 18.47 -20.85
C LEU A 579 4.24 17.85 -22.01
N ALA A 580 2.94 18.13 -22.13
CA ALA A 580 2.15 17.67 -23.27
C ALA A 580 2.74 18.15 -24.62
N ARG A 581 3.17 19.42 -24.70
CA ARG A 581 3.86 19.94 -25.90
C ARG A 581 5.18 19.22 -26.15
N THR A 582 5.93 18.88 -25.11
CA THR A 582 7.17 18.08 -25.18
C THR A 582 6.89 16.70 -25.75
N PHE A 583 5.89 15.98 -25.24
CA PHE A 583 5.48 14.69 -25.78
C PHE A 583 5.00 14.77 -27.23
N LYS A 584 4.19 15.79 -27.58
CA LYS A 584 3.77 16.01 -28.97
C LYS A 584 4.95 16.25 -29.91
N THR A 585 5.96 17.00 -29.45
CA THR A 585 7.21 17.22 -30.23
C THR A 585 7.93 15.88 -30.47
N LEU A 586 8.10 15.06 -29.42
CA LEU A 586 8.71 13.73 -29.51
C LEU A 586 7.94 12.81 -30.47
N VAL A 587 6.61 12.82 -30.41
CA VAL A 587 5.76 12.02 -31.31
C VAL A 587 5.90 12.46 -32.77
N SER A 588 5.86 13.77 -33.03
CA SER A 588 5.88 14.30 -34.40
C SER A 588 7.25 14.24 -35.08
N GLU A 589 8.33 14.35 -34.32
CA GLU A 589 9.70 14.48 -34.85
C GLU A 589 10.62 13.31 -34.47
N GLY A 590 10.13 12.35 -33.68
CA GLY A 590 10.93 11.27 -33.11
C GLY A 590 12.06 11.81 -32.23
N LYS A 591 13.19 11.08 -32.18
CA LYS A 591 14.38 11.47 -31.40
C LYS A 591 14.86 12.89 -31.72
N LYS A 592 14.78 13.33 -32.99
CA LYS A 592 15.26 14.65 -33.42
C LYS A 592 14.57 15.80 -32.67
N GLY A 593 13.28 15.64 -32.36
CA GLY A 593 12.53 16.67 -31.63
C GLY A 593 13.05 16.92 -30.21
N PHE A 594 13.59 15.89 -29.56
CA PHE A 594 14.19 16.01 -28.23
C PHE A 594 15.66 16.43 -28.28
N TYR A 595 16.45 15.81 -29.18
CA TYR A 595 17.92 15.90 -29.15
C TYR A 595 18.53 16.98 -30.06
N THR A 596 17.76 17.58 -30.97
CA THR A 596 18.29 18.60 -31.92
C THR A 596 17.42 19.85 -32.10
N GLY A 597 16.23 19.88 -31.50
CA GLY A 597 15.27 20.98 -31.65
C GLY A 597 15.10 21.83 -30.40
N ARG A 598 13.90 22.43 -30.25
CA ARG A 598 13.56 23.37 -29.16
C ARG A 598 13.84 22.84 -27.76
N ILE A 599 13.74 21.53 -27.56
CA ILE A 599 13.95 20.89 -26.25
C ILE A 599 15.44 20.88 -25.94
N ALA A 600 16.29 20.45 -26.89
CA ALA A 600 17.74 20.45 -26.74
C ALA A 600 18.30 21.86 -26.49
N GLU A 601 17.80 22.84 -27.24
CA GLU A 601 18.16 24.26 -27.06
C GLU A 601 17.81 24.75 -25.65
N ALA A 602 16.59 24.46 -25.16
CA ALA A 602 16.16 24.86 -23.83
C ALA A 602 16.96 24.18 -22.70
N ILE A 603 17.35 22.91 -22.87
CA ILE A 603 18.20 22.18 -21.93
C ILE A 603 19.58 22.84 -21.85
N VAL A 604 20.24 23.04 -22.99
CA VAL A 604 21.58 23.61 -23.05
C VAL A 604 21.61 25.05 -22.56
N GLU A 605 20.63 25.87 -22.93
CA GLU A 605 20.50 27.25 -22.44
C GLU A 605 20.39 27.30 -20.91
N LEU A 606 19.55 26.45 -20.32
CA LEU A 606 19.39 26.38 -18.86
C LEU A 606 20.68 25.94 -18.18
N ILE A 607 21.32 24.86 -18.65
CA ILE A 607 22.57 24.35 -18.08
C ILE A 607 23.66 25.42 -18.14
N LYS A 608 23.85 26.07 -19.29
CA LYS A 608 24.85 27.13 -19.46
C LYS A 608 24.56 28.37 -18.62
N SER A 609 23.29 28.70 -18.39
CA SER A 609 22.91 29.86 -17.56
C SER A 609 23.40 29.76 -16.12
N GLN A 610 23.75 28.57 -15.65
CA GLN A 610 24.32 28.33 -14.31
C GLN A 610 25.75 27.76 -14.36
N GLY A 611 26.47 28.01 -15.46
CA GLY A 611 27.88 27.62 -15.58
C GLY A 611 28.11 26.15 -15.94
N GLY A 612 27.08 25.42 -16.37
CA GLY A 612 27.24 24.07 -16.89
C GLY A 612 27.83 24.05 -18.30
N VAL A 613 28.48 22.94 -18.65
CA VAL A 613 29.30 22.81 -19.88
C VAL A 613 28.69 21.92 -20.98
N MET A 614 27.40 21.56 -20.86
CA MET A 614 26.71 20.78 -21.89
C MET A 614 26.54 21.57 -23.18
N GLU A 615 26.83 20.92 -24.31
CA GLU A 615 26.68 21.47 -25.66
C GLU A 615 25.58 20.74 -26.44
N LEU A 616 25.03 21.40 -27.47
CA LEU A 616 24.02 20.79 -28.34
C LEU A 616 24.53 19.50 -29.02
N SER A 617 25.83 19.43 -29.31
CA SER A 617 26.46 18.21 -29.85
C SER A 617 26.42 17.03 -28.88
N ASP A 618 26.46 17.28 -27.57
CA ASP A 618 26.36 16.20 -26.58
C ASP A 618 24.97 15.53 -26.66
N LEU A 619 23.90 16.32 -26.83
CA LEU A 619 22.54 15.79 -27.02
C LEU A 619 22.37 15.16 -28.39
N ALA A 620 22.84 15.80 -29.46
CA ALA A 620 22.64 15.34 -30.84
C ALA A 620 23.30 13.99 -31.14
N GLU A 621 24.36 13.63 -30.40
CA GLU A 621 25.08 12.36 -30.54
C GLU A 621 24.54 11.24 -29.65
N HIS A 622 23.55 11.50 -28.80
CA HIS A 622 22.98 10.49 -27.91
C HIS A 622 22.16 9.45 -28.66
N ASP A 623 22.34 8.19 -28.29
CA ASP A 623 21.54 7.06 -28.76
C ASP A 623 21.39 6.00 -27.66
N THR A 624 20.41 5.13 -27.84
CA THR A 624 20.15 3.99 -26.95
C THR A 624 21.03 2.80 -27.32
N ASP A 625 21.62 2.14 -26.32
CA ASP A 625 22.42 0.93 -26.55
C ASP A 625 21.61 -0.35 -26.30
N PHE A 626 21.54 -1.22 -27.31
CA PHE A 626 21.10 -2.61 -27.12
C PHE A 626 22.31 -3.45 -26.72
N VAL A 627 22.28 -3.96 -25.50
CA VAL A 627 23.41 -4.63 -24.87
C VAL A 627 23.07 -6.08 -24.53
N GLU A 628 24.08 -6.92 -24.42
CA GLU A 628 23.90 -8.31 -23.98
C GLU A 628 23.60 -8.32 -22.47
N PRO A 629 22.48 -8.90 -22.02
CA PRO A 629 22.17 -9.00 -20.60
C PRO A 629 23.17 -9.91 -19.88
N ILE A 630 23.46 -9.59 -18.63
CA ILE A 630 24.25 -10.45 -17.74
C ILE A 630 23.32 -11.33 -16.91
N LYS A 631 23.82 -12.47 -16.44
CA LYS A 631 23.00 -13.42 -15.70
C LYS A 631 23.77 -14.26 -14.69
N TYR A 632 23.02 -14.79 -13.73
CA TYR A 632 23.46 -15.84 -12.81
C TYR A 632 22.37 -16.90 -12.67
N THR A 633 22.74 -18.17 -12.74
CA THR A 633 21.81 -19.29 -12.53
C THR A 633 21.95 -19.81 -11.11
N TYR A 634 20.97 -19.51 -10.27
CA TYR A 634 20.90 -19.88 -8.87
C TYR A 634 20.28 -21.27 -8.68
N ALA A 635 20.90 -22.09 -7.83
CA ALA A 635 20.53 -23.48 -7.52
C ALA A 635 20.43 -24.39 -8.76
N GLY A 636 21.10 -24.02 -9.85
CA GLY A 636 21.00 -24.73 -11.14
C GLY A 636 19.63 -24.67 -11.82
N GLU A 637 18.65 -23.93 -11.28
CA GLU A 637 17.26 -23.94 -11.74
C GLU A 637 16.81 -22.59 -12.32
N VAL A 638 17.05 -21.50 -11.59
CA VAL A 638 16.51 -20.18 -11.91
C VAL A 638 17.61 -19.25 -12.35
N THR A 639 17.49 -18.69 -13.55
CA THR A 639 18.44 -17.72 -14.09
C THR A 639 17.91 -16.31 -13.89
N LEU A 640 18.56 -15.53 -13.02
CA LEU A 640 18.33 -14.10 -12.87
C LEU A 640 19.11 -13.34 -13.95
N TRP A 641 18.43 -12.45 -14.65
CA TRP A 641 18.94 -11.59 -15.70
C TRP A 641 18.89 -10.13 -15.26
N GLU A 642 19.95 -9.40 -15.58
CA GLU A 642 20.16 -8.00 -15.23
C GLU A 642 20.78 -7.27 -16.44
N CYS A 643 20.60 -5.94 -16.51
CA CYS A 643 21.39 -5.13 -17.45
C CYS A 643 22.89 -5.17 -17.06
N PRO A 644 23.81 -5.13 -18.05
CA PRO A 644 25.24 -5.02 -17.76
C PRO A 644 25.59 -3.65 -17.13
N PRO A 645 26.83 -3.49 -16.62
CA PRO A 645 27.39 -2.17 -16.32
C PRO A 645 27.15 -1.19 -17.47
N ASN A 646 26.88 0.10 -17.22
CA ASN A 646 27.10 0.88 -16.00
C ASN A 646 26.04 0.75 -14.89
N GLY A 647 25.02 -0.11 -15.04
CA GLY A 647 24.03 -0.39 -14.00
C GLY A 647 24.56 -1.27 -12.85
N GLN A 648 23.89 -1.23 -11.70
CA GLN A 648 24.27 -2.00 -10.51
C GLN A 648 23.67 -3.42 -10.41
N GLY A 649 23.06 -3.95 -11.47
CA GLY A 649 22.34 -5.23 -11.42
C GLY A 649 23.28 -6.41 -11.12
N ILE A 650 24.55 -6.26 -11.51
CA ILE A 650 25.61 -7.20 -11.18
C ILE A 650 25.79 -7.42 -9.67
N THR A 651 25.43 -6.46 -8.82
CA THR A 651 25.46 -6.62 -7.36
C THR A 651 24.54 -7.76 -6.93
N ALA A 652 23.32 -7.85 -7.49
CA ALA A 652 22.37 -8.92 -7.18
C ALA A 652 22.91 -10.29 -7.62
N LEU A 653 23.51 -10.35 -8.82
CA LEU A 653 24.12 -11.57 -9.35
C LEU A 653 25.32 -12.04 -8.51
N MET A 654 26.18 -11.12 -8.09
CA MET A 654 27.34 -11.42 -7.24
C MET A 654 26.92 -11.92 -5.88
N ALA A 655 25.94 -11.28 -5.24
CA ALA A 655 25.46 -11.70 -3.93
C ALA A 655 24.79 -13.09 -3.99
N LEU A 656 23.99 -13.40 -5.01
CA LEU A 656 23.47 -14.76 -5.21
C LEU A 656 24.58 -15.80 -5.36
N GLY A 657 25.63 -15.48 -6.14
CA GLY A 657 26.76 -16.38 -6.32
C GLY A 657 27.62 -16.55 -5.07
N ILE A 658 27.78 -15.50 -4.26
CA ILE A 658 28.46 -15.58 -2.96
C ILE A 658 27.67 -16.48 -1.99
N LEU A 659 26.33 -16.33 -1.94
CA LEU A 659 25.47 -17.15 -1.10
C LEU A 659 25.51 -18.63 -1.50
N GLU A 660 25.43 -18.93 -2.80
CA GLU A 660 25.54 -20.30 -3.31
C GLU A 660 26.92 -20.89 -3.02
N ALA A 661 28.00 -20.14 -3.27
CA ALA A 661 29.35 -20.58 -2.96
C ALA A 661 29.55 -20.81 -1.45
N ALA A 662 29.01 -19.95 -0.59
CA ALA A 662 29.07 -20.10 0.86
C ALA A 662 28.35 -21.39 1.34
N GLN A 663 27.24 -21.75 0.70
CA GLN A 663 26.55 -23.02 0.93
C GLN A 663 27.40 -24.21 0.47
N GLU A 664 27.99 -24.16 -0.73
CA GLU A 664 28.84 -25.23 -1.28
C GLU A 664 30.06 -25.53 -0.40
N ILE A 665 30.69 -24.50 0.17
CA ILE A 665 31.86 -24.66 1.05
C ILE A 665 31.47 -24.93 2.52
N GLY A 666 30.17 -25.11 2.82
CA GLY A 666 29.68 -25.49 4.14
C GLY A 666 29.71 -24.37 5.19
N LYS A 667 29.80 -23.10 4.77
CA LYS A 667 29.76 -21.93 5.67
C LYS A 667 28.34 -21.61 6.14
N ILE A 668 27.34 -21.86 5.28
CA ILE A 668 25.92 -21.68 5.60
C ILE A 668 25.12 -22.91 5.20
N LYS A 669 23.93 -23.08 5.79
CA LYS A 669 22.93 -24.05 5.34
C LYS A 669 22.30 -23.59 4.02
N SER A 670 21.51 -24.46 3.41
CA SER A 670 20.65 -24.05 2.29
C SER A 670 19.75 -22.89 2.71
N LEU A 671 19.82 -21.78 1.97
CA LEU A 671 19.01 -20.59 2.28
C LEU A 671 17.52 -20.90 2.32
N LEU A 672 17.04 -21.72 1.38
CA LEU A 672 15.62 -22.09 1.29
C LEU A 672 15.16 -23.00 2.46
N GLU A 673 16.09 -23.67 3.14
CA GLU A 673 15.83 -24.49 4.34
C GLU A 673 15.95 -23.70 5.64
N MET A 674 16.64 -22.56 5.64
CA MET A 674 16.64 -21.65 6.78
C MET A 674 15.24 -21.05 6.97
N GLU A 675 14.86 -20.84 8.23
CA GLU A 675 13.63 -20.14 8.57
C GLU A 675 13.66 -18.72 7.98
N HIS A 676 12.57 -18.34 7.31
CA HIS A 676 12.47 -17.04 6.65
C HIS A 676 12.55 -15.91 7.68
N ASN A 677 13.41 -14.92 7.42
CA ASN A 677 13.72 -13.83 8.35
C ASN A 677 14.25 -14.26 9.73
N SER A 678 14.85 -15.46 9.84
CA SER A 678 15.67 -15.82 11.01
C SER A 678 16.96 -15.01 11.05
N THR A 679 17.62 -14.99 12.21
CA THR A 679 18.93 -14.33 12.39
C THR A 679 19.95 -14.86 11.38
N GLU A 680 20.04 -16.18 11.22
CA GLU A 680 21.01 -16.81 10.30
C GLU A 680 20.72 -16.46 8.84
N TYR A 681 19.44 -16.46 8.45
CA TYR A 681 19.02 -16.10 7.10
C TYR A 681 19.37 -14.65 6.78
N LEU A 682 19.00 -13.71 7.65
CA LEU A 682 19.26 -12.29 7.46
C LEU A 682 20.75 -11.98 7.49
N HIS A 683 21.50 -12.54 8.45
CA HIS A 683 22.95 -12.38 8.52
C HIS A 683 23.63 -12.84 7.23
N ALA A 684 23.23 -14.00 6.68
CA ALA A 684 23.80 -14.49 5.43
C ALA A 684 23.57 -13.55 4.25
N LEU A 685 22.34 -13.05 4.09
CA LEU A 685 22.00 -12.10 3.03
C LEU A 685 22.75 -10.77 3.18
N ILE A 686 22.82 -10.23 4.40
CA ILE A 686 23.49 -8.96 4.68
C ILE A 686 24.97 -9.05 4.32
N GLU A 687 25.69 -10.06 4.80
CA GLU A 687 27.14 -10.16 4.56
C GLU A 687 27.46 -10.42 3.08
N ALA A 688 26.65 -11.23 2.39
CA ALA A 688 26.82 -11.44 0.94
C ALA A 688 26.60 -10.16 0.14
N LEU A 689 25.58 -9.36 0.51
CA LEU A 689 25.31 -8.07 -0.11
C LEU A 689 26.41 -7.05 0.21
N ARG A 690 26.92 -6.98 1.45
CA ARG A 690 28.05 -6.10 1.80
C ARG A 690 29.28 -6.40 0.96
N LEU A 691 29.63 -7.69 0.82
CA LEU A 691 30.74 -8.13 -0.05
C LEU A 691 30.52 -7.77 -1.51
N ALA A 692 29.30 -7.92 -2.04
CA ALA A 692 28.96 -7.57 -3.41
C ALA A 692 28.95 -6.06 -3.65
N PHE A 693 28.43 -5.27 -2.71
CA PHE A 693 28.44 -3.81 -2.78
C PHE A 693 29.87 -3.26 -2.79
N ALA A 694 30.77 -3.79 -1.96
CA ALA A 694 32.18 -3.40 -1.94
C ALA A 694 32.80 -3.43 -3.35
N ASP A 695 32.64 -4.58 -4.01
CA ASP A 695 33.24 -4.79 -5.32
C ASP A 695 32.54 -3.93 -6.37
N THR A 696 31.21 -3.87 -6.32
CA THR A 696 30.45 -3.18 -7.37
C THR A 696 30.58 -1.67 -7.29
N GLN A 697 30.62 -1.07 -6.10
CA GLN A 697 30.83 0.35 -5.93
C GLN A 697 32.21 0.83 -6.43
N TYR A 698 33.22 -0.04 -6.41
CA TYR A 698 34.55 0.29 -6.92
C TYR A 698 34.69 -0.01 -8.42
N TYR A 699 34.29 -1.21 -8.86
CA TYR A 699 34.56 -1.71 -10.20
C TYR A 699 33.47 -1.42 -11.23
N VAL A 700 32.21 -1.19 -10.82
CA VAL A 700 31.13 -0.91 -11.77
C VAL A 700 31.34 0.47 -12.37
N SER A 701 31.86 0.42 -13.58
CA SER A 701 31.89 1.46 -14.57
C SER A 701 31.78 0.74 -15.91
N ASP A 702 32.83 0.00 -16.28
CA ASP A 702 32.89 -0.85 -17.48
C ASP A 702 33.97 -1.95 -17.33
N PRO A 703 33.72 -3.07 -16.60
CA PRO A 703 33.89 -4.44 -17.17
C PRO A 703 33.19 -5.63 -16.41
N LYS A 704 33.49 -6.89 -16.80
CA LYS A 704 32.88 -8.21 -16.42
C LYS A 704 33.46 -8.89 -15.15
N VAL A 705 32.68 -9.75 -14.47
CA VAL A 705 33.06 -10.56 -13.28
C VAL A 705 33.14 -12.07 -13.59
N ALA A 706 34.04 -12.82 -12.92
CA ALA A 706 34.29 -14.26 -13.12
C ALA A 706 33.91 -15.14 -11.89
N LYS A 707 33.54 -16.40 -12.10
CA LYS A 707 33.08 -17.33 -11.03
C LYS A 707 34.12 -17.63 -9.95
N ASP A 708 35.38 -17.86 -10.32
CA ASP A 708 36.46 -18.17 -9.36
C ASP A 708 36.69 -17.04 -8.35
N TYR A 709 36.38 -15.80 -8.75
CA TYR A 709 36.45 -14.64 -7.87
C TYR A 709 35.37 -14.69 -6.78
N LEU A 710 34.14 -15.08 -7.11
CA LEU A 710 33.03 -15.17 -6.15
C LEU A 710 33.31 -16.21 -5.05
N ARG A 711 33.92 -17.34 -5.41
CA ARG A 711 34.34 -18.36 -4.45
C ARG A 711 35.37 -17.82 -3.44
N LYS A 712 36.35 -17.03 -3.91
CA LYS A 712 37.32 -16.36 -3.03
C LYS A 712 36.65 -15.34 -2.10
N ARG A 713 35.66 -14.60 -2.60
CA ARG A 713 34.90 -13.66 -1.75
C ARG A 713 34.10 -14.39 -0.67
N ALA A 714 33.53 -15.55 -0.97
CA ALA A 714 32.79 -16.36 0.01
C ALA A 714 33.66 -16.89 1.17
N GLU A 715 34.99 -17.02 0.99
CA GLU A 715 35.90 -17.42 2.08
C GLU A 715 35.94 -16.40 3.24
N ASN A 716 35.68 -15.13 2.94
CA ASN A 716 35.62 -14.04 3.93
C ASN A 716 34.36 -14.10 4.82
N PHE A 717 33.37 -14.92 4.46
CA PHE A 717 32.13 -15.06 5.22
C PHE A 717 32.39 -15.73 6.58
N ASN A 718 31.90 -15.12 7.66
CA ASN A 718 31.90 -15.66 9.01
C ASN A 718 30.46 -15.87 9.50
N PRO A 719 29.97 -17.11 9.67
CA PRO A 719 28.58 -17.37 10.00
C PRO A 719 28.14 -16.88 11.39
N ASN A 720 29.09 -16.52 12.26
CA ASN A 720 28.81 -16.18 13.66
C ASN A 720 29.10 -14.72 14.00
N ALA A 721 29.64 -13.93 13.07
CA ALA A 721 29.97 -12.52 13.31
C ALA A 721 30.06 -11.74 11.99
N SER A 722 29.68 -10.47 12.03
CA SER A 722 29.86 -9.54 10.91
C SER A 722 31.34 -9.30 10.60
N ILE A 723 31.67 -9.05 9.34
CA ILE A 723 33.03 -8.66 8.93
C ILE A 723 33.28 -7.20 9.37
N PRO A 724 34.31 -6.94 10.19
CA PRO A 724 34.52 -5.61 10.78
C PRO A 724 35.09 -4.58 9.81
N ASP A 725 35.87 -5.00 8.80
CA ASP A 725 36.43 -4.13 7.76
C ASP A 725 36.35 -4.84 6.40
N VAL A 726 35.34 -4.46 5.60
CA VAL A 726 35.19 -4.97 4.24
C VAL A 726 35.93 -4.03 3.27
N HIS A 727 36.98 -4.51 2.62
CA HIS A 727 37.81 -3.70 1.72
C HIS A 727 37.21 -3.55 0.31
N HIS A 728 37.46 -2.37 -0.29
CA HIS A 728 37.07 -1.81 -1.61
C HIS A 728 35.77 -0.98 -1.64
N GLY A 729 35.93 0.35 -1.85
CA GLY A 729 35.01 1.33 -2.47
C GLY A 729 33.78 1.82 -1.70
N ASN A 730 33.55 3.16 -1.66
CA ASN A 730 32.30 3.79 -1.24
C ASN A 730 32.05 5.14 -1.97
N PRO A 731 31.08 5.20 -2.90
CA PRO A 731 30.35 6.42 -3.27
C PRO A 731 28.91 6.40 -2.72
N ALA A 732 28.62 7.29 -1.76
CA ALA A 732 27.27 7.52 -1.20
C ALA A 732 26.38 8.28 -2.18
N THR A 733 25.12 7.86 -2.37
CA THR A 733 23.97 8.76 -2.66
C THR A 733 22.67 7.93 -2.76
N SER A 734 21.58 8.42 -2.17
CA SER A 734 20.25 7.80 -2.22
C SER A 734 19.47 8.24 -3.47
N THR A 735 18.50 7.44 -3.96
CA THR A 735 17.83 7.71 -5.25
C THR A 735 16.34 7.39 -5.23
N ASP A 736 15.54 8.24 -5.87
CA ASP A 736 14.13 8.02 -6.19
C ASP A 736 13.98 7.51 -7.63
N THR A 737 13.12 6.52 -7.86
CA THR A 737 13.03 5.80 -9.14
C THR A 737 11.60 5.36 -9.34
N VAL A 738 11.18 5.00 -10.54
CA VAL A 738 9.93 4.23 -10.71
C VAL A 738 10.23 2.95 -11.49
N TYR A 739 9.73 1.84 -10.95
CA TYR A 739 9.79 0.51 -11.56
C TYR A 739 8.39 0.02 -11.89
N PHE A 740 8.23 -0.65 -13.03
CA PHE A 740 7.00 -1.35 -13.38
C PHE A 740 7.31 -2.56 -14.28
N SER A 741 6.37 -3.49 -14.32
CA SER A 741 6.46 -4.70 -15.14
C SER A 741 5.21 -4.87 -15.98
N VAL A 742 5.38 -5.36 -17.19
CA VAL A 742 4.28 -5.66 -18.11
C VAL A 742 4.50 -7.02 -18.74
N THR A 743 3.46 -7.82 -18.82
CA THR A 743 3.42 -9.04 -19.65
C THR A 743 2.24 -8.98 -20.60
N ASP A 744 2.25 -9.81 -21.65
CA ASP A 744 1.18 -9.85 -22.63
C ASP A 744 0.66 -11.27 -22.89
N GLN A 745 -0.38 -11.36 -23.73
CA GLN A 745 -1.03 -12.60 -24.12
C GLN A 745 -0.15 -13.52 -24.98
N TRP A 746 0.98 -13.04 -25.50
CA TRP A 746 1.92 -13.83 -26.31
C TRP A 746 3.05 -14.42 -25.48
N GLY A 747 3.09 -14.14 -24.17
CA GLY A 747 4.12 -14.65 -23.27
C GLY A 747 5.30 -13.72 -23.09
N ASN A 748 5.31 -12.53 -23.71
CA ASN A 748 6.43 -11.59 -23.56
C ASN A 748 6.41 -10.97 -22.17
N GLY A 749 7.57 -10.53 -21.71
CA GLY A 749 7.72 -9.79 -20.46
C GLY A 749 8.64 -8.60 -20.63
N CYS A 750 8.25 -7.45 -20.08
CA CYS A 750 9.03 -6.22 -20.10
C CYS A 750 9.22 -5.74 -18.66
N SER A 751 10.47 -5.80 -18.18
CA SER A 751 10.91 -5.22 -16.91
C SER A 751 11.51 -3.85 -17.22
N PHE A 752 10.86 -2.78 -16.80
CA PHE A 752 11.19 -1.42 -17.22
C PHE A 752 11.35 -0.52 -16.00
N ILE A 753 12.39 0.33 -16.05
CA ILE A 753 12.72 1.24 -14.95
C ILE A 753 13.21 2.58 -15.49
N GLN A 754 12.82 3.67 -14.86
CA GLN A 754 13.24 5.03 -15.21
C GLN A 754 13.41 5.92 -13.99
N SER A 755 14.27 6.94 -14.06
CA SER A 755 14.57 7.80 -12.90
C SER A 755 15.21 9.12 -13.29
N ASN A 756 14.96 10.15 -12.46
CA ASN A 756 15.70 11.43 -12.46
C ASN A 756 16.88 11.45 -11.47
N TYR A 757 17.24 10.29 -10.92
CA TYR A 757 18.14 10.08 -9.79
C TYR A 757 17.56 10.47 -8.42
N ALA A 758 17.80 11.66 -7.89
CA ALA A 758 17.28 12.05 -6.58
C ALA A 758 16.02 12.92 -6.73
N GLY A 759 14.85 12.41 -6.37
CA GLY A 759 13.56 13.10 -6.46
C GLY A 759 13.25 13.67 -7.85
N PHE A 760 13.08 14.99 -7.90
CA PHE A 760 12.95 15.78 -9.14
C PHE A 760 14.30 16.00 -9.88
N GLY A 761 15.34 15.26 -9.53
CA GLY A 761 16.71 15.51 -9.97
C GLY A 761 17.22 16.84 -9.44
N THR A 762 17.74 17.68 -10.34
CA THR A 762 18.16 19.04 -10.00
C THR A 762 17.00 19.98 -9.62
N GLY A 763 15.75 19.59 -9.95
CA GLY A 763 14.58 20.46 -9.88
C GLY A 763 14.52 21.54 -10.97
N ALA A 764 15.56 21.66 -11.81
CA ALA A 764 15.65 22.68 -12.84
C ALA A 764 14.81 22.31 -14.06
N ILE A 765 13.98 23.24 -14.53
CA ILE A 765 13.00 23.00 -15.61
C ILE A 765 13.39 23.82 -16.85
N PRO A 766 13.76 23.16 -17.96
CA PRO A 766 14.00 23.82 -19.23
C PRO A 766 12.77 24.61 -19.68
N LYS A 767 12.98 25.84 -20.16
CA LYS A 767 11.92 26.78 -20.49
C LYS A 767 10.92 26.16 -21.48
N GLY A 768 9.64 26.17 -21.12
CA GLY A 768 8.55 25.69 -21.98
C GLY A 768 8.51 24.18 -22.21
N CYS A 769 9.23 23.39 -21.41
CA CYS A 769 9.35 21.94 -21.57
C CYS A 769 8.55 21.11 -20.56
N GLY A 770 8.30 21.63 -19.34
CA GLY A 770 7.41 21.01 -18.36
C GLY A 770 7.93 19.74 -17.68
N PHE A 771 9.25 19.54 -17.63
CA PHE A 771 9.90 18.45 -16.90
C PHE A 771 11.19 18.93 -16.23
N THR A 772 11.67 18.23 -15.21
CA THR A 772 12.95 18.55 -14.54
C THR A 772 14.11 17.74 -15.10
N LEU A 773 15.34 18.28 -14.99
CA LEU A 773 16.57 17.60 -15.38
C LEU A 773 17.10 16.70 -14.26
N GLN A 774 17.49 15.47 -14.60
CA GLN A 774 18.12 14.54 -13.67
C GLN A 774 19.47 15.05 -13.13
N ASN A 775 19.90 14.52 -11.99
CA ASN A 775 21.21 14.77 -11.38
C ASN A 775 22.11 13.51 -11.34
N ARG A 776 21.99 12.64 -12.34
CA ARG A 776 22.67 11.34 -12.41
C ARG A 776 24.21 11.42 -12.37
N GLY A 777 24.79 12.52 -12.84
CA GLY A 777 26.23 12.79 -12.78
C GLY A 777 26.79 12.89 -11.37
N SER A 778 25.95 13.05 -10.34
CA SER A 778 26.35 12.90 -8.93
C SER A 778 26.89 11.50 -8.61
N GLY A 779 26.59 10.51 -9.45
CA GLY A 779 27.17 9.17 -9.35
C GLY A 779 28.66 9.08 -9.70
N PHE A 780 29.31 10.11 -10.24
CA PHE A 780 30.75 10.10 -10.49
C PHE A 780 31.58 10.35 -9.23
N VAL A 781 32.79 9.80 -9.21
CA VAL A 781 33.80 10.08 -8.18
C VAL A 781 34.76 11.18 -8.67
N LEU A 782 34.97 12.22 -7.87
CA LEU A 782 35.90 13.32 -8.16
C LEU A 782 37.30 13.02 -7.61
N GLU A 783 37.82 11.85 -7.94
CA GLU A 783 39.15 11.35 -7.56
C GLU A 783 39.85 10.78 -8.80
N GLU A 784 41.05 11.30 -9.09
CA GLU A 784 41.85 10.86 -10.22
C GLU A 784 42.30 9.39 -10.03
N GLY A 785 42.16 8.59 -11.09
CA GLY A 785 42.49 7.16 -11.08
C GLY A 785 41.36 6.25 -10.61
N HIS A 786 40.24 6.79 -10.10
CA HIS A 786 39.08 5.96 -9.74
C HIS A 786 38.39 5.37 -11.00
N PRO A 787 37.98 4.10 -11.03
CA PRO A 787 37.32 3.51 -12.21
C PRO A 787 36.06 4.27 -12.65
N ASN A 788 35.30 4.77 -11.67
CA ASN A 788 34.14 5.64 -11.88
C ASN A 788 34.47 7.14 -11.75
N GLN A 789 35.70 7.57 -12.06
CA GLN A 789 36.05 9.00 -12.06
C GLN A 789 35.24 9.79 -13.09
N LEU A 790 34.99 11.07 -12.81
CA LEU A 790 34.35 12.00 -13.75
C LEU A 790 35.23 12.25 -14.98
N GLU A 791 34.72 11.83 -16.14
CA GLU A 791 35.37 12.03 -17.44
C GLU A 791 34.30 12.41 -18.47
N GLY A 792 34.64 13.28 -19.41
CA GLY A 792 33.71 13.77 -20.43
C GLY A 792 33.31 12.69 -21.41
N GLY A 793 32.02 12.61 -21.75
CA GLY A 793 31.49 11.55 -22.62
C GLY A 793 31.39 10.17 -21.96
N LYS A 794 31.64 10.05 -20.65
CA LYS A 794 31.52 8.81 -19.88
C LYS A 794 30.12 8.70 -19.27
N ARG A 795 29.68 7.47 -18.98
CA ARG A 795 28.47 7.24 -18.18
C ARG A 795 28.84 7.06 -16.71
N PRO A 796 28.13 7.68 -15.75
CA PRO A 796 28.34 7.43 -14.33
C PRO A 796 27.83 6.04 -13.94
N TYR A 797 28.28 5.56 -12.78
CA TYR A 797 27.61 4.46 -12.07
C TYR A 797 26.10 4.74 -11.98
N HIS A 798 25.29 3.74 -12.32
CA HIS A 798 23.86 3.90 -12.43
C HIS A 798 23.12 2.96 -11.50
N THR A 799 22.18 3.53 -10.73
CA THR A 799 21.50 2.78 -9.67
C THR A 799 20.28 2.00 -10.16
N ILE A 800 19.62 2.44 -11.23
CA ILE A 800 18.38 1.77 -11.69
C ILE A 800 18.67 0.44 -12.38
N ILE A 801 17.97 -0.60 -11.94
CA ILE A 801 18.14 -1.97 -12.42
C ILE A 801 16.78 -2.63 -12.67
N PRO A 802 16.45 -3.03 -13.91
CA PRO A 802 15.33 -3.94 -14.16
C PRO A 802 15.78 -5.38 -13.94
N ALA A 803 14.91 -6.25 -13.40
CA ALA A 803 15.18 -7.67 -13.27
C ALA A 803 14.14 -8.56 -13.99
N LEU A 804 14.63 -9.71 -14.44
CA LEU A 804 13.83 -10.76 -15.05
C LEU A 804 14.45 -12.11 -14.70
N ALA A 805 13.64 -13.13 -14.41
CA ALA A 805 14.13 -14.49 -14.18
C ALA A 805 13.50 -15.49 -15.16
N THR A 806 14.31 -16.47 -15.59
CA THR A 806 13.86 -17.61 -16.41
C THR A 806 14.09 -18.93 -15.67
N ARG A 807 13.27 -19.94 -15.98
CA ARG A 807 13.51 -21.34 -15.62
C ARG A 807 13.80 -22.11 -16.90
N GLY A 808 15.05 -22.52 -17.09
CA GLY A 808 15.54 -22.91 -18.41
C GLY A 808 15.45 -21.74 -19.40
N ASP A 809 14.84 -21.98 -20.56
CA ASP A 809 14.59 -20.99 -21.61
C ASP A 809 13.26 -20.24 -21.44
N GLU A 810 12.43 -20.62 -20.47
CA GLU A 810 11.10 -20.05 -20.26
C GLU A 810 11.10 -18.89 -19.26
N LEU A 811 10.36 -17.82 -19.58
CA LEU A 811 10.09 -16.74 -18.65
C LEU A 811 9.43 -17.27 -17.37
N PHE A 812 9.99 -16.90 -16.22
CA PHE A 812 9.49 -17.28 -14.90
C PHE A 812 8.94 -16.07 -14.14
N LEU A 813 9.68 -14.95 -14.15
CA LEU A 813 9.40 -13.78 -13.32
C LEU A 813 9.81 -12.50 -14.03
N VAL A 814 8.96 -11.48 -14.03
CA VAL A 814 9.28 -10.10 -14.40
C VAL A 814 9.09 -9.26 -13.15
N TYR A 815 10.16 -8.67 -12.61
CA TYR A 815 10.09 -8.04 -11.30
C TYR A 815 11.21 -7.03 -11.05
N GLY A 816 11.03 -6.23 -10.02
CA GLY A 816 11.99 -5.23 -9.61
C GLY A 816 11.52 -4.54 -8.34
N VAL A 817 12.46 -3.95 -7.61
CA VAL A 817 12.20 -3.24 -6.35
C VAL A 817 12.90 -1.91 -6.41
N MET A 818 12.15 -0.81 -6.42
CA MET A 818 12.65 0.56 -6.45
C MET A 818 13.43 0.93 -5.17
N GLY A 819 14.39 1.87 -5.24
CA GLY A 819 14.97 2.52 -4.05
C GLY A 819 16.50 2.66 -4.05
N GLY A 820 17.12 3.04 -5.18
CA GLY A 820 18.58 3.22 -5.25
C GLY A 820 19.38 1.98 -4.86
N PHE A 821 20.17 2.06 -3.80
CA PHE A 821 20.93 0.92 -3.29
C PHE A 821 20.05 -0.18 -2.69
N MET A 822 18.78 0.06 -2.40
CA MET A 822 17.83 -0.99 -2.04
C MET A 822 17.55 -1.95 -3.21
N GLN A 823 17.73 -1.52 -4.47
CA GLN A 823 17.26 -2.31 -5.62
C GLN A 823 17.87 -3.73 -5.68
N PRO A 824 19.21 -3.93 -5.63
CA PRO A 824 19.78 -5.29 -5.65
C PRO A 824 19.35 -6.11 -4.42
N GLN A 825 19.20 -5.46 -3.27
CA GLN A 825 18.82 -6.09 -2.01
C GLN A 825 17.39 -6.61 -2.09
N GLY A 826 16.48 -5.78 -2.62
CA GLY A 826 15.10 -6.14 -2.89
C GLY A 826 14.97 -7.21 -3.98
N HIS A 827 15.80 -7.16 -5.03
CA HIS A 827 15.81 -8.17 -6.09
C HIS A 827 16.09 -9.57 -5.54
N ILE A 828 17.06 -9.71 -4.61
CA ILE A 828 17.37 -10.99 -3.99
C ILE A 828 16.25 -11.41 -3.02
N GLN A 829 15.81 -10.51 -2.14
CA GLN A 829 14.77 -10.81 -1.15
C GLN A 829 13.47 -11.28 -1.83
N VAL A 830 12.99 -10.57 -2.85
CA VAL A 830 11.77 -10.95 -3.58
C VAL A 830 11.95 -12.26 -4.34
N LEU A 831 13.08 -12.46 -5.03
CA LEU A 831 13.35 -13.71 -5.73
C LEU A 831 13.33 -14.90 -4.78
N LEU A 832 14.05 -14.81 -3.65
CA LEU A 832 14.09 -15.89 -2.66
C LEU A 832 12.72 -16.17 -2.06
N ASN A 833 11.90 -15.15 -1.82
CA ASN A 833 10.53 -15.33 -1.32
C ASN A 833 9.66 -16.10 -2.33
N ILE A 834 9.74 -15.75 -3.61
CA ILE A 834 9.06 -16.50 -4.68
C ILE A 834 9.55 -17.95 -4.73
N LEU A 835 10.86 -18.19 -4.59
CA LEU A 835 11.43 -19.56 -4.57
C LEU A 835 11.01 -20.38 -3.34
N ARG A 836 10.69 -19.73 -2.22
CA ARG A 836 10.08 -20.36 -1.03
C ARG A 836 8.59 -20.71 -1.22
N GLY A 837 8.00 -20.35 -2.35
CA GLY A 837 6.59 -20.62 -2.66
C GLY A 837 5.63 -19.51 -2.27
N PHE A 838 6.12 -18.31 -1.96
CA PHE A 838 5.23 -17.17 -1.71
C PHE A 838 4.54 -16.77 -3.01
N THR A 839 3.29 -16.33 -2.91
CA THR A 839 2.61 -15.70 -4.05
C THR A 839 3.30 -14.36 -4.38
N PRO A 840 3.12 -13.82 -5.60
CA PRO A 840 3.68 -12.50 -5.95
C PRO A 840 3.39 -11.39 -4.94
N GLN A 841 2.15 -11.32 -4.44
CA GLN A 841 1.76 -10.35 -3.42
C GLN A 841 2.45 -10.64 -2.08
N ALA A 842 2.42 -11.89 -1.60
CA ALA A 842 3.05 -12.24 -0.33
C ALA A 842 4.57 -12.02 -0.34
N ALA A 843 5.24 -12.25 -1.48
CA ALA A 843 6.67 -11.99 -1.65
C ALA A 843 7.01 -10.50 -1.53
N LEU A 844 6.10 -9.61 -1.95
CA LEU A 844 6.22 -8.17 -1.80
C LEU A 844 5.85 -7.68 -0.39
N ASP A 845 4.80 -8.25 0.21
CA ASP A 845 4.31 -7.87 1.54
C ASP A 845 5.31 -8.28 2.65
N ALA A 846 6.08 -9.33 2.42
CA ALA A 846 7.09 -9.83 3.35
C ALA A 846 8.00 -8.68 3.88
N PRO A 847 8.26 -8.62 5.21
CA PRO A 847 9.15 -7.64 5.81
C PRO A 847 10.57 -7.73 5.23
N ARG A 848 11.16 -6.59 4.89
CA ARG A 848 12.50 -6.50 4.28
C ARG A 848 13.55 -5.92 5.22
N PHE A 849 14.81 -6.08 4.83
CA PHE A 849 15.91 -5.25 5.32
C PHE A 849 16.53 -4.44 4.18
N CYS A 850 17.25 -3.38 4.55
CA CYS A 850 18.07 -2.56 3.67
C CYS A 850 19.36 -2.15 4.40
N ILE A 851 20.50 -2.51 3.83
CA ILE A 851 21.78 -1.90 4.17
C ILE A 851 21.72 -0.45 3.66
N SER A 852 21.94 0.50 4.56
CA SER A 852 21.89 1.94 4.30
C SER A 852 22.92 2.35 3.25
N ALA A 853 22.61 3.38 2.46
CA ALA A 853 23.60 4.09 1.67
C ALA A 853 24.19 5.30 2.44
N GLY A 854 23.93 5.39 3.76
CA GLY A 854 24.12 6.56 4.60
C GLY A 854 23.11 7.68 4.33
N SER A 855 22.68 8.37 5.39
CA SER A 855 21.79 9.53 5.27
C SER A 855 22.59 10.82 4.99
N PRO A 856 22.14 11.70 4.06
CA PRO A 856 22.67 13.06 3.92
C PRO A 856 22.53 13.92 5.18
N ASP A 857 21.65 13.53 6.11
CA ASP A 857 21.30 14.26 7.32
C ASP A 857 22.03 13.76 8.58
N ALA A 858 23.05 12.90 8.44
CA ALA A 858 23.85 12.44 9.58
C ALA A 858 24.78 13.54 10.10
N SER A 859 24.22 14.48 10.86
CA SER A 859 24.94 15.47 11.67
C SER A 859 25.58 14.86 12.92
N VAL A 860 26.09 13.63 12.84
CA VAL A 860 26.69 12.91 13.97
C VAL A 860 28.20 12.90 13.78
N ASP A 861 28.95 13.45 14.74
CA ASP A 861 30.42 13.59 14.72
C ASP A 861 31.19 12.24 14.62
N ASN A 862 30.49 11.10 14.64
CA ASN A 862 31.02 9.75 14.46
C ASN A 862 30.35 8.95 13.32
N ALA A 863 29.57 9.59 12.44
CA ALA A 863 29.00 8.91 11.29
C ALA A 863 30.12 8.34 10.42
N ARG A 864 30.17 7.00 10.30
CA ARG A 864 30.91 6.37 9.20
C ARG A 864 30.43 7.00 7.90
N ASN A 865 31.34 7.29 6.98
CA ASN A 865 31.03 8.00 5.75
C ASN A 865 29.80 7.39 5.08
N ALA A 866 28.82 8.20 4.69
CA ALA A 866 27.65 7.72 3.98
C ALA A 866 28.07 6.77 2.85
N GLY A 867 27.38 5.64 2.69
CA GLY A 867 27.64 4.61 1.68
C GLY A 867 28.71 3.59 2.09
N ASP A 868 29.22 3.65 3.33
CA ASP A 868 30.13 2.66 3.85
C ASP A 868 29.38 1.33 3.91
N ILE A 869 29.89 0.29 3.27
CA ILE A 869 29.28 -1.04 3.37
C ILE A 869 29.30 -1.61 4.80
N ASN A 870 30.00 -0.95 5.73
CA ASN A 870 29.93 -1.19 7.17
C ASN A 870 28.87 -0.30 7.88
N SER A 871 27.89 0.23 7.13
CA SER A 871 26.80 1.10 7.60
C SER A 871 25.69 0.35 8.33
N GLU A 872 24.81 1.14 8.91
CA GLU A 872 23.48 0.79 9.42
C GLU A 872 22.73 -0.17 8.50
N VAL A 873 22.08 -1.17 9.10
CA VAL A 873 21.14 -2.07 8.44
C VAL A 873 19.76 -1.83 9.04
N TYR A 874 18.84 -1.39 8.18
CA TYR A 874 17.47 -1.11 8.58
C TYR A 874 16.58 -2.32 8.32
N PHE A 875 15.72 -2.64 9.29
CA PHE A 875 14.79 -3.76 9.27
C PHE A 875 13.37 -3.25 9.41
N GLU A 876 12.44 -3.82 8.66
CA GLU A 876 11.04 -3.43 8.76
C GLU A 876 10.36 -3.91 10.04
N ASP A 877 9.34 -3.17 10.45
CA ASP A 877 8.28 -3.71 11.30
C ASP A 877 7.69 -5.00 10.70
N GLY A 878 7.61 -6.05 11.52
CA GLY A 878 7.32 -7.42 11.11
C GLY A 878 8.52 -8.39 11.17
N ILE A 879 9.76 -7.87 11.24
CA ILE A 879 10.93 -8.69 11.65
C ILE A 879 10.98 -8.71 13.19
N PRO A 880 11.06 -9.88 13.85
CA PRO A 880 11.04 -9.94 15.30
C PRO A 880 12.17 -9.12 15.94
N ALA A 881 11.87 -8.36 16.99
CA ALA A 881 12.85 -7.55 17.69
C ALA A 881 14.00 -8.41 18.27
N GLU A 882 13.71 -9.65 18.67
CA GLU A 882 14.73 -10.62 19.11
C GLU A 882 15.71 -10.95 17.97
N THR A 883 15.24 -11.10 16.73
CA THR A 883 16.09 -11.33 15.57
C THR A 883 17.03 -10.16 15.34
N VAL A 884 16.50 -8.93 15.37
CA VAL A 884 17.29 -7.68 15.23
C VAL A 884 18.33 -7.59 16.35
N GLN A 885 17.96 -7.92 17.59
CA GLN A 885 18.87 -7.91 18.73
C GLN A 885 20.01 -8.92 18.57
N LYS A 886 19.72 -10.16 18.14
CA LYS A 886 20.75 -11.16 17.84
C LYS A 886 21.69 -10.70 16.72
N LEU A 887 21.17 -10.00 15.71
CA LEU A 887 22.01 -9.42 14.65
C LEU A 887 22.96 -8.34 15.22
N ARG A 888 22.52 -7.53 16.19
CA ARG A 888 23.41 -6.61 16.92
C ARG A 888 24.49 -7.32 17.71
N GLU A 889 24.14 -8.42 18.38
CA GLU A 889 25.09 -9.27 19.10
C GLU A 889 26.14 -9.89 18.16
N MET A 890 25.80 -10.11 16.88
CA MET A 890 26.74 -10.50 15.82
C MET A 890 27.57 -9.33 15.26
N GLY A 891 27.36 -8.10 15.75
CA GLY A 891 28.09 -6.90 15.36
C GLY A 891 27.47 -6.08 14.22
N HIS A 892 26.24 -6.38 13.79
CA HIS A 892 25.53 -5.54 12.82
C HIS A 892 25.01 -4.26 13.47
N ASP A 893 25.14 -3.13 12.78
CA ASP A 893 24.55 -1.85 13.18
C ASP A 893 23.05 -1.83 12.82
N ALA A 894 22.24 -2.59 13.57
CA ALA A 894 20.87 -2.93 13.19
C ALA A 894 19.82 -1.98 13.79
N HIS A 895 18.97 -1.40 12.95
CA HIS A 895 17.90 -0.46 13.31
C HIS A 895 16.54 -0.93 12.80
N GLN A 896 15.48 -0.64 13.55
CA GLN A 896 14.12 -0.98 13.13
C GLN A 896 13.38 0.25 12.60
N LEU A 897 12.69 0.11 11.47
CA LEU A 897 11.88 1.16 10.84
C LEU A 897 10.39 0.88 11.02
N THR A 898 9.64 1.91 11.41
CA THR A 898 8.18 1.86 11.58
C THR A 898 7.49 2.95 10.76
N GLY A 899 6.18 2.80 10.55
CA GLY A 899 5.35 3.81 9.89
C GLY A 899 5.81 4.16 8.47
N PHE A 900 5.88 5.46 8.16
CA PHE A 900 6.29 5.98 6.85
C PHE A 900 7.78 5.80 6.55
N SER A 901 8.63 5.62 7.57
CA SER A 901 10.08 5.43 7.37
C SER A 901 10.40 4.15 6.60
N ARG A 902 9.47 3.19 6.58
CA ARG A 902 9.56 1.95 5.78
C ARG A 902 9.64 2.19 4.27
N ALA A 903 9.35 3.41 3.79
CA ALA A 903 9.54 3.78 2.39
C ALA A 903 11.00 3.58 1.89
N MET A 904 11.98 3.57 2.81
CA MET A 904 13.38 3.25 2.50
C MET A 904 13.56 1.81 2.00
N LEU A 905 12.66 0.88 2.36
CA LEU A 905 12.74 -0.54 2.01
C LEU A 905 12.16 -0.86 0.61
N GLY A 906 12.04 0.17 -0.20
CA GLY A 906 11.71 0.09 -1.60
C GLY A 906 10.26 -0.27 -1.90
N ARG A 907 9.92 -0.19 -3.18
CA ARG A 907 8.58 -0.47 -3.71
C ARG A 907 8.72 -1.42 -4.89
N GLY A 908 8.24 -2.65 -4.74
CA GLY A 908 8.35 -3.69 -5.76
C GLY A 908 7.11 -3.90 -6.62
N GLN A 909 7.32 -4.38 -7.84
CA GLN A 909 6.26 -4.87 -8.72
C GLN A 909 6.67 -6.26 -9.22
N VAL A 910 5.74 -7.21 -9.26
CA VAL A 910 6.03 -8.59 -9.64
C VAL A 910 4.93 -9.12 -10.57
N ILE A 911 5.33 -9.71 -11.69
CA ILE A 911 4.49 -10.59 -12.50
C ILE A 911 5.19 -11.94 -12.67
N GLN A 912 4.53 -13.01 -12.25
CA GLN A 912 5.03 -14.39 -12.33
C GLN A 912 4.23 -15.19 -13.36
N LYS A 913 4.92 -15.96 -14.21
CA LYS A 913 4.30 -16.97 -15.07
C LYS A 913 3.97 -18.21 -14.24
N LEU A 914 2.70 -18.64 -14.23
CA LEU A 914 2.29 -19.86 -13.53
C LEU A 914 2.32 -21.09 -14.46
N SER A 915 2.74 -22.23 -13.91
CA SER A 915 2.82 -23.52 -14.63
C SER A 915 1.53 -24.33 -14.50
N VAL A 916 0.40 -23.80 -14.99
CA VAL A 916 -0.94 -24.41 -14.85
C VAL A 916 -1.53 -24.95 -16.16
N GLY A 917 -0.69 -25.22 -17.17
CA GLY A 917 -1.08 -25.81 -18.46
C GLY A 917 -1.56 -24.81 -19.53
N GLU A 918 -2.03 -23.64 -19.12
CA GLU A 918 -2.32 -22.49 -19.97
C GLU A 918 -1.45 -21.28 -19.56
N LEU A 919 -1.26 -20.30 -20.46
CA LEU A 919 -0.53 -19.08 -20.12
C LEU A 919 -1.31 -18.28 -19.09
N THR A 920 -0.81 -18.27 -17.85
CA THR A 920 -1.45 -17.57 -16.73
C THR A 920 -0.42 -16.73 -16.00
N TRP A 921 -0.81 -15.50 -15.66
CA TRP A 921 0.00 -14.55 -14.92
C TRP A 921 -0.57 -14.36 -13.51
N ALA A 922 0.30 -14.40 -12.50
CA ALA A 922 0.00 -13.91 -11.17
C ALA A 922 0.81 -12.64 -10.92
N ALA A 923 0.20 -11.61 -10.35
CA ALA A 923 0.87 -10.33 -10.14
C ALA A 923 0.66 -9.81 -8.72
N GLY A 924 1.60 -8.98 -8.26
CA GLY A 924 1.54 -8.28 -6.98
C GLY A 924 2.12 -6.87 -7.12
N SER A 925 1.61 -5.96 -6.29
CA SER A 925 2.11 -4.58 -6.17
C SER A 925 2.38 -4.26 -4.70
N ASP A 926 3.49 -3.59 -4.43
CA ASP A 926 3.93 -3.28 -3.07
C ASP A 926 2.95 -2.35 -2.34
N GLN A 927 2.56 -2.74 -1.12
CA GLN A 927 1.72 -1.93 -0.24
C GLN A 927 2.42 -0.66 0.29
N ARG A 928 3.74 -0.52 0.12
CA ARG A 928 4.53 0.64 0.57
C ARG A 928 4.44 1.85 -0.37
N GLY A 929 3.72 1.72 -1.49
CA GLY A 929 3.55 2.78 -2.48
C GLY A 929 2.12 2.86 -3.01
N ASP A 930 1.80 4.00 -3.62
CA ASP A 930 0.58 4.18 -4.40
C ASP A 930 0.77 3.43 -5.74
N GLY A 931 0.33 2.18 -5.80
CA GLY A 931 0.47 1.31 -6.97
C GLY A 931 -0.54 0.17 -6.95
N HIS A 932 -0.73 -0.50 -8.09
CA HIS A 932 -1.59 -1.68 -8.15
C HIS A 932 -1.20 -2.59 -9.31
N ALA A 933 -1.47 -3.89 -9.13
CA ALA A 933 -1.42 -4.87 -10.21
C ALA A 933 -2.80 -4.98 -10.86
N VAL A 934 -2.85 -4.98 -12.20
CA VAL A 934 -4.10 -5.05 -12.96
C VAL A 934 -3.95 -5.94 -14.19
N ALA A 935 -4.97 -6.75 -14.45
CA ALA A 935 -5.01 -7.65 -15.59
C ALA A 935 -5.81 -7.05 -16.77
N GLN A 936 -5.39 -7.38 -17.99
CA GLN A 936 -6.23 -7.25 -19.16
C GLN A 936 -7.38 -8.26 -19.05
N ILE A 937 -8.63 -7.81 -19.22
CA ILE A 937 -9.84 -8.65 -19.23
C ILE A 937 -10.23 -8.94 -20.67
#